data_AF-A0A3D0G4P2-F1
#
_entry.id   AF-A0A3D0G4P2-F1
#
_cell.length_a   1.000
_cell.length_b   1.000
_cell.length_c   1.000
_cell.angle_alpha   90.00
_cell.angle_beta   90.00
_cell.angle_gamma   90.00
#
_symmetry.space_group_name_H-M   'P 1'
#
loop_
_entity.id
_entity.type
_entity.pdbx_description
1 polymer ?
#
loop_
_entity_poly.entity_id
_entity_poly.type
_entity_poly.pdbx_seq_one_letter_code
_entity_poly.pdbx_strand_id
1 'polypeptide(L)'
;MTITIHDRNALHAAQPAQALSFSQKASFSRPPVTHPHRNRRKPLGQILLDHGAITEVALSEALLRQTKEDARLGDILLANGMVTETALYRALAERHKTVVADLDRDPPDVRLVDEVGTELCIRHGVVPWKRVGGTVVLICSHPDEIDRIARRLPAAFRDARLAVAPERAIQSALVAMRHRDLAGRAETRVDSDQSCRSWNPKSAGRLGIAIVLAITTLFVLSPVLGFAVVTGWAVLTLLANSAIKFLAATFYLRRKQHGRGSQPPTEEAAGARLPTVSVLVPLFKETEIAGRLVKRLSKLNYPRALLDICLAVEEDDTLTQTTLARSDLPPWMRQVRVPRGTVRTKPRALNFALDFCRGSIIGVYDAEDAPDADQIRKVVDRFHNAGPWVACLQGILDFYNPRTNWLARAFTIEYATWFRVVLPGMARLGFAIPLGGTTLFFRRAALESLGGWDAHNVTEDADLGIRLARHGFRTELIETVTKEEANCRLWPWVKQRSRWIKGYAMTYGVHMRSPARLFADLGPRKFFGVQILFLGSLSQFILAPFLWSFWIVVFGIPHPLVKAMPTWMFLALGVTFVAAEILTITVGMIAVGGPEHRFLRKWVPTLHFYFPLASLAATKGLIEIVVKPFYWDKTQHGHADRVRETLDTVLDPIQKAGGEIRPR
;
A
#
# COMPACT_ATOMS: atom_id res chain seq x y z
N MET A 1 -65.81 7.15 -29.43
CA MET A 1 -66.15 7.38 -28.01
C MET A 1 -64.88 7.87 -27.35
N THR A 2 -64.79 9.19 -27.23
CA THR A 2 -63.60 9.96 -26.90
C THR A 2 -63.86 10.58 -25.54
N ILE A 3 -63.00 10.36 -24.53
CA ILE A 3 -62.91 11.26 -23.37
C ILE A 3 -61.45 11.33 -22.89
N THR A 4 -60.93 12.55 -22.89
CA THR A 4 -59.70 13.00 -22.23
C THR A 4 -60.12 13.94 -21.10
N ILE A 5 -59.74 13.68 -19.84
CA ILE A 5 -59.69 14.64 -18.71
C ILE A 5 -58.63 14.08 -17.73
N HIS A 6 -57.39 14.62 -17.65
CA HIS A 6 -56.88 15.66 -16.72
C HIS A 6 -56.99 15.35 -15.21
N ASP A 7 -55.82 15.17 -14.56
CA ASP A 7 -55.21 16.12 -13.60
C ASP A 7 -54.54 15.50 -12.34
N ARG A 8 -53.29 15.96 -12.13
CA ARG A 8 -52.53 16.31 -10.91
C ARG A 8 -52.31 15.40 -9.68
N ASN A 9 -51.00 15.35 -9.35
CA ASN A 9 -50.37 15.47 -8.02
C ASN A 9 -50.50 14.32 -7.01
N ALA A 10 -49.43 13.52 -6.90
CA ALA A 10 -48.92 13.01 -5.62
C ALA A 10 -47.47 12.52 -5.76
N LEU A 11 -46.49 13.42 -5.66
CA LEU A 11 -45.10 13.08 -5.35
C LEU A 11 -44.83 13.56 -3.92
N HIS A 12 -44.95 12.65 -2.95
CA HIS A 12 -44.50 12.86 -1.58
C HIS A 12 -43.33 11.92 -1.27
N ALA A 13 -42.23 12.57 -0.88
CA ALA A 13 -41.06 12.14 -0.14
C ALA A 13 -41.06 10.71 0.46
N ALA A 14 -40.10 9.89 0.05
CA ALA A 14 -39.63 8.74 0.82
C ALA A 14 -38.38 9.14 1.62
N GLN A 15 -38.50 9.07 2.95
CA GLN A 15 -37.45 9.30 3.95
C GLN A 15 -36.34 8.22 3.89
N PRO A 16 -35.11 8.56 4.31
CA PRO A 16 -34.00 7.62 4.34
C PRO A 16 -34.10 6.60 5.49
N ALA A 17 -33.67 5.37 5.18
CA ALA A 17 -33.70 4.21 6.05
C ALA A 17 -32.96 4.40 7.38
N GLN A 18 -33.58 3.91 8.44
CA GLN A 18 -33.20 4.02 9.84
C GLN A 18 -31.84 3.36 10.16
N ALA A 19 -31.09 4.07 11.00
CA ALA A 19 -29.89 3.62 11.66
C ALA A 19 -30.20 2.51 12.69
N LEU A 20 -29.52 1.37 12.57
CA LEU A 20 -29.50 0.35 13.62
C LEU A 20 -28.56 0.81 14.75
N SER A 21 -29.18 1.28 15.83
CA SER A 21 -28.59 1.48 17.14
C SER A 21 -28.18 0.13 17.75
N PHE A 22 -26.89 -0.11 17.91
CA PHE A 22 -26.37 -1.15 18.80
C PHE A 22 -25.89 -0.49 20.10
N SER A 23 -26.81 -0.32 21.05
CA SER A 23 -26.49 -0.08 22.45
C SER A 23 -27.46 -0.84 23.32
N GLN A 24 -27.03 -2.00 23.81
CA GLN A 24 -27.58 -2.62 25.01
C GLN A 24 -26.46 -3.47 25.64
N LYS A 25 -25.85 -2.93 26.70
CA LYS A 25 -25.04 -3.69 27.66
C LYS A 25 -25.98 -4.64 28.40
N ALA A 26 -25.98 -5.91 28.00
CA ALA A 26 -26.57 -6.97 28.81
C ALA A 26 -25.54 -7.45 29.84
N SER A 27 -25.77 -7.07 31.10
CA SER A 27 -25.16 -7.71 32.27
C SER A 27 -25.63 -9.16 32.33
N PHE A 28 -24.75 -10.12 32.00
CA PHE A 28 -24.98 -11.54 32.24
C PHE A 28 -24.14 -12.01 33.42
N SER A 29 -24.75 -12.03 34.60
CA SER A 29 -24.30 -12.89 35.70
C SER A 29 -24.45 -14.35 35.28
N ARG A 30 -23.33 -15.07 35.12
CA ARG A 30 -23.32 -16.50 34.80
C ARG A 30 -23.78 -17.33 36.02
N PRO A 31 -24.74 -18.26 35.89
CA PRO A 31 -24.91 -19.32 36.87
C PRO A 31 -23.79 -20.36 36.71
N PRO A 32 -23.41 -21.10 37.77
CA PRO A 32 -22.36 -22.11 37.69
C PRO A 32 -22.85 -23.29 36.86
N VAL A 33 -22.33 -23.41 35.64
CA VAL A 33 -22.56 -24.60 34.80
C VAL A 33 -21.59 -25.68 35.25
N THR A 34 -22.09 -26.67 35.97
CA THR A 34 -21.43 -27.95 36.18
C THR A 34 -21.41 -28.71 34.85
N HIS A 35 -20.26 -28.76 34.20
CA HIS A 35 -20.07 -29.57 32.99
C HIS A 35 -19.75 -31.03 33.37
N PRO A 36 -20.51 -32.02 32.87
CA PRO A 36 -20.15 -33.42 33.00
C PRO A 36 -18.91 -33.74 32.14
N HIS A 37 -18.06 -34.63 32.66
CA HIS A 37 -16.74 -35.03 32.16
C HIS A 37 -16.52 -34.96 30.63
N ARG A 38 -15.85 -33.91 30.16
CA ARG A 38 -15.13 -33.93 28.88
C ARG A 38 -13.86 -34.77 29.07
N ASN A 39 -13.68 -35.81 28.26
CA ASN A 39 -12.41 -36.50 28.05
C ASN A 39 -11.30 -35.46 27.86
N ARG A 40 -10.50 -35.20 28.91
CA ARG A 40 -9.46 -34.16 28.92
C ARG A 40 -8.31 -34.65 28.03
N ARG A 41 -8.36 -34.32 26.74
CA ARG A 41 -7.22 -34.46 25.84
C ARG A 41 -6.00 -33.82 26.50
N LYS A 42 -4.85 -34.48 26.42
CA LYS A 42 -3.59 -33.97 26.98
C LYS A 42 -3.30 -32.57 26.38
N PRO A 43 -2.92 -31.56 27.18
CA PRO A 43 -2.58 -30.24 26.66
C PRO A 43 -1.43 -30.32 25.67
N LEU A 44 -1.47 -29.51 24.59
CA LEU A 44 -0.43 -29.50 23.55
C LEU A 44 0.98 -29.29 24.13
N GLY A 45 1.11 -28.35 25.08
CA GLY A 45 2.38 -28.08 25.76
C GLY A 45 2.95 -29.29 26.48
N GLN A 46 2.10 -30.11 27.12
CA GLN A 46 2.56 -31.31 27.79
C GLN A 46 3.03 -32.36 26.79
N ILE A 47 2.29 -32.60 25.70
CA ILE A 47 2.70 -33.54 24.64
C ILE A 47 4.07 -33.14 24.07
N LEU A 48 4.29 -31.83 23.86
CA LEU A 48 5.57 -31.30 23.40
C LEU A 48 6.70 -31.51 24.41
N LEU A 49 6.42 -31.38 25.72
CA LEU A 49 7.39 -31.71 26.77
C LEU A 49 7.72 -33.21 26.80
N ASP A 50 6.71 -34.07 26.72
CA ASP A 50 6.92 -35.53 26.74
C ASP A 50 7.74 -36.01 25.54
N HIS A 51 7.59 -35.33 24.39
CA HIS A 51 8.41 -35.56 23.20
C HIS A 51 9.83 -34.98 23.29
N GLY A 52 10.17 -34.26 24.36
CA GLY A 52 11.42 -33.52 24.48
C GLY A 52 11.57 -32.40 23.44
N ALA A 53 10.46 -31.95 22.84
CA ALA A 53 10.46 -30.97 21.76
C ALA A 53 10.56 -29.53 22.26
N ILE A 54 10.20 -29.27 23.52
CA ILE A 54 10.32 -27.98 24.20
C ILE A 54 10.79 -28.20 25.65
N THR A 55 11.23 -27.13 26.32
CA THR A 55 11.56 -27.14 27.76
C THR A 55 10.41 -26.55 28.60
N GLU A 56 10.40 -26.81 29.91
CA GLU A 56 9.40 -26.22 30.82
C GLU A 56 9.48 -24.69 30.86
N VAL A 57 10.70 -24.15 30.74
CA VAL A 57 10.95 -22.70 30.65
C VAL A 57 10.30 -22.14 29.38
N ALA A 58 10.51 -22.79 28.23
CA ALA A 58 9.91 -22.37 26.97
C ALA A 58 8.37 -22.44 27.00
N LEU A 59 7.81 -23.50 27.61
CA LEU A 59 6.36 -23.61 27.77
C LEU A 59 5.80 -22.49 28.66
N SER A 60 6.46 -22.22 29.79
CA SER A 60 6.03 -21.16 30.73
C SER A 60 6.09 -19.78 30.08
N GLU A 61 7.15 -19.48 29.34
CA GLU A 61 7.29 -18.22 28.59
C GLU A 61 6.20 -18.09 27.51
N ALA A 62 5.94 -19.15 26.75
CA ALA A 62 4.93 -19.15 25.70
C ALA A 62 3.50 -18.98 26.26
N LEU A 63 3.19 -19.61 27.40
CA LEU A 63 1.92 -19.43 28.10
C LEU A 63 1.75 -18.00 28.64
N LEU A 64 2.81 -17.39 29.17
CA LEU A 64 2.79 -16.00 29.61
C LEU A 64 2.48 -15.06 28.43
N ARG A 65 3.11 -15.27 27.26
CA ARG A 65 2.85 -14.51 26.03
C ARG A 65 1.42 -14.69 25.54
N GLN A 66 0.88 -15.90 25.59
CA GLN A 66 -0.49 -16.21 25.18
C GLN A 66 -1.56 -15.40 25.94
N THR A 67 -1.25 -14.91 27.15
CA THR A 67 -2.20 -14.05 27.89
C THR A 67 -2.37 -12.66 27.25
N LYS A 68 -1.35 -12.17 26.53
CA LYS A 68 -1.31 -10.81 25.94
C LYS A 68 -1.48 -10.80 24.42
N GLU A 69 -1.10 -11.89 23.76
CA GLU A 69 -1.09 -12.04 22.30
C GLU A 69 -2.33 -12.81 21.83
N ASP A 70 -3.02 -12.36 20.78
CA ASP A 70 -4.09 -13.16 20.15
C ASP A 70 -3.51 -14.25 19.24
N ALA A 71 -2.65 -15.09 19.81
CA ALA A 71 -1.94 -16.15 19.11
C ALA A 71 -2.11 -17.50 19.83
N ARG A 72 -2.06 -18.59 19.06
CA ARG A 72 -2.15 -19.95 19.61
C ARG A 72 -0.80 -20.34 20.20
N LEU A 73 -0.79 -21.23 21.18
CA LEU A 73 0.44 -21.69 21.84
C LEU A 73 1.46 -22.24 20.82
N GLY A 74 1.00 -23.03 19.85
CA GLY A 74 1.84 -23.55 18.77
C GLY A 74 2.47 -22.44 17.93
N ASP A 75 1.70 -21.41 17.57
CA ASP A 75 2.17 -20.27 16.77
C ASP A 75 3.20 -19.44 17.54
N ILE A 76 3.03 -19.26 18.87
CA ILE A 76 3.99 -18.58 19.73
C ILE A 76 5.29 -19.37 19.83
N LEU A 77 5.22 -20.67 20.08
CA LEU A 77 6.40 -21.54 20.15
C LEU A 77 7.17 -21.54 18.82
N LEU A 78 6.45 -21.64 17.69
CA LEU A 78 7.05 -21.67 16.36
C LEU A 78 7.71 -20.34 15.99
N ALA A 79 7.01 -19.21 16.22
CA ALA A 79 7.48 -17.87 15.84
C ALA A 79 8.71 -17.42 16.64
N ASN A 80 8.94 -17.98 17.83
CA ASN A 80 10.10 -17.71 18.66
C ASN A 80 11.19 -18.79 18.55
N GLY A 81 11.07 -19.75 17.61
CA GLY A 81 12.06 -20.81 17.41
C GLY A 81 12.17 -21.80 18.57
N MET A 82 11.15 -21.88 19.43
CA MET A 82 11.12 -22.77 20.60
C MET A 82 10.74 -24.21 20.23
N VAL A 83 10.09 -24.42 19.08
CA VAL A 83 9.68 -25.75 18.58
C VAL A 83 9.85 -25.81 17.06
N THR A 84 10.16 -26.99 16.53
CA THR A 84 10.17 -27.22 15.07
C THR A 84 8.77 -27.50 14.55
N GLU A 85 8.51 -27.17 13.28
CA GLU A 85 7.20 -27.41 12.64
C GLU A 85 6.85 -28.91 12.66
N THR A 86 7.80 -29.79 12.36
CA THR A 86 7.60 -31.24 12.41
C THR A 86 7.18 -31.73 13.80
N ALA A 87 7.84 -31.24 14.85
CA ALA A 87 7.49 -31.62 16.22
C ALA A 87 6.10 -31.11 16.63
N LEU A 88 5.76 -29.87 16.24
CA LEU A 88 4.45 -29.29 16.49
C LEU A 88 3.32 -30.10 15.83
N TYR A 89 3.44 -30.41 14.53
CA TYR A 89 2.39 -31.16 13.82
C TYR A 89 2.30 -32.62 14.26
N ARG A 90 3.41 -33.25 14.69
CA ARG A 90 3.38 -34.57 15.32
C ARG A 90 2.59 -34.55 16.64
N ALA A 91 2.83 -33.54 17.49
CA ALA A 91 2.10 -33.38 18.74
C ALA A 91 0.61 -33.06 18.52
N LEU A 92 0.28 -32.25 17.50
CA LEU A 92 -1.11 -32.01 17.09
C LEU A 92 -1.79 -33.29 16.60
N ALA A 93 -1.09 -34.09 15.79
CA ALA A 93 -1.61 -35.36 15.28
C ALA A 93 -1.97 -36.32 16.43
N GLU A 94 -1.06 -36.49 17.40
CA GLU A 94 -1.32 -37.31 18.59
C GLU A 94 -2.51 -36.79 19.41
N ARG A 95 -2.53 -35.49 19.70
CA ARG A 95 -3.59 -34.85 20.50
C ARG A 95 -4.98 -35.07 19.90
N HIS A 96 -5.08 -35.05 18.58
CA HIS A 96 -6.33 -35.23 17.84
C HIS A 96 -6.55 -36.67 17.34
N LYS A 97 -5.68 -37.62 17.71
CA LYS A 97 -5.72 -39.03 17.28
C LYS A 97 -5.82 -39.16 15.76
N THR A 98 -4.96 -38.44 15.07
CA THR A 98 -4.90 -38.35 13.61
C THR A 98 -3.46 -38.49 13.11
N VAL A 99 -3.26 -38.36 11.81
CA VAL A 99 -1.97 -38.47 11.12
C VAL A 99 -1.56 -37.14 10.52
N VAL A 100 -0.24 -36.97 10.36
CA VAL A 100 0.32 -35.87 9.56
C VAL A 100 0.27 -36.30 8.08
N ALA A 101 -0.43 -35.52 7.25
CA ALA A 101 -0.52 -35.80 5.83
C ALA A 101 0.68 -35.24 5.07
N ASP A 102 1.19 -36.02 4.12
CA ASP A 102 2.22 -35.62 3.17
C ASP A 102 1.57 -35.29 1.83
N LEU A 103 1.33 -34.00 1.60
CA LEU A 103 0.63 -33.49 0.43
C LEU A 103 1.46 -33.50 -0.85
N ASP A 104 2.80 -33.65 -0.74
CA ASP A 104 3.67 -33.75 -1.90
C ASP A 104 3.62 -35.17 -2.48
N ARG A 105 3.51 -36.18 -1.61
CA ARG A 105 3.39 -37.59 -2.01
C ARG A 105 1.97 -37.99 -2.40
N ASP A 106 0.96 -37.49 -1.69
CA ASP A 106 -0.46 -37.84 -1.90
C ASP A 106 -1.32 -36.56 -1.94
N PRO A 107 -1.44 -35.91 -3.11
CA PRO A 107 -2.09 -34.61 -3.23
C PRO A 107 -3.62 -34.71 -3.06
N PRO A 108 -4.30 -33.59 -2.71
CA PRO A 108 -5.76 -33.56 -2.56
C PRO A 108 -6.53 -33.79 -3.86
N ASP A 109 -7.72 -34.39 -3.77
CA ASP A 109 -8.63 -34.54 -4.91
C ASP A 109 -9.21 -33.17 -5.30
N VAL A 110 -8.83 -32.72 -6.50
CA VAL A 110 -9.18 -31.42 -7.04
C VAL A 110 -10.69 -31.18 -7.13
N ARG A 111 -11.50 -32.23 -7.29
CA ARG A 111 -12.97 -32.14 -7.39
C ARG A 111 -13.58 -31.83 -6.03
N LEU A 112 -13.04 -32.42 -4.97
CA LEU A 112 -13.47 -32.11 -3.61
C LEU A 112 -13.09 -30.67 -3.24
N VAL A 113 -11.92 -30.21 -3.69
CA VAL A 113 -11.50 -28.82 -3.50
C VAL A 113 -12.49 -27.86 -4.17
N ASP A 114 -12.98 -28.18 -5.37
CA ASP A 114 -13.98 -27.36 -6.07
C ASP A 114 -15.34 -27.35 -5.34
N GLU A 115 -15.75 -28.48 -4.75
CA GLU A 115 -16.97 -28.55 -3.95
C GLU A 115 -16.91 -27.65 -2.70
N VAL A 116 -15.73 -27.49 -2.10
CA VAL A 116 -15.53 -26.63 -0.91
C VAL A 116 -15.24 -25.17 -1.30
N GLY A 117 -14.52 -24.97 -2.41
CA GLY A 117 -14.03 -23.68 -2.89
C GLY A 117 -12.61 -23.37 -2.40
N THR A 118 -11.71 -23.11 -3.36
CA THR A 118 -10.28 -22.80 -3.12
C THR A 118 -10.06 -21.65 -2.13
N GLU A 119 -10.88 -20.59 -2.19
CA GLU A 119 -10.75 -19.44 -1.30
C GLU A 119 -11.02 -19.80 0.17
N LEU A 120 -12.05 -20.60 0.40
CA LEU A 120 -12.41 -21.05 1.74
C LEU A 120 -11.29 -21.96 2.29
N CYS A 121 -10.74 -22.83 1.43
CA CYS A 121 -9.60 -23.67 1.74
C CYS A 121 -8.36 -22.87 2.17
N ILE A 122 -7.96 -21.86 1.38
CA ILE A 122 -6.82 -20.99 1.70
C ILE A 122 -7.09 -20.21 2.99
N ARG A 123 -8.25 -19.56 3.10
CA ARG A 123 -8.59 -18.67 4.22
C ARG A 123 -8.66 -19.38 5.57
N HIS A 124 -9.01 -20.66 5.57
CA HIS A 124 -9.17 -21.44 6.79
C HIS A 124 -8.08 -22.51 6.98
N GLY A 125 -7.11 -22.61 6.07
CA GLY A 125 -6.06 -23.62 6.15
C GLY A 125 -6.63 -25.03 6.16
N VAL A 126 -7.65 -25.29 5.34
CA VAL A 126 -8.30 -26.60 5.23
C VAL A 126 -8.34 -27.07 3.79
N VAL A 127 -8.19 -28.37 3.54
CA VAL A 127 -8.33 -28.94 2.20
C VAL A 127 -8.93 -30.34 2.26
N PRO A 128 -10.01 -30.61 1.50
CA PRO A 128 -10.54 -31.96 1.42
C PRO A 128 -9.57 -32.84 0.65
N TRP A 129 -9.08 -33.90 1.31
CA TRP A 129 -7.98 -34.72 0.81
C TRP A 129 -8.48 -35.81 -0.14
N LYS A 130 -9.33 -36.71 0.35
CA LYS A 130 -9.85 -37.86 -0.40
C LYS A 130 -11.07 -38.48 0.28
N ARG A 131 -11.83 -39.31 -0.44
CA ARG A 131 -12.91 -40.12 0.13
C ARG A 131 -12.38 -41.51 0.51
N VAL A 132 -12.62 -41.93 1.75
CA VAL A 132 -12.24 -43.25 2.27
C VAL A 132 -13.46 -43.87 2.96
N GLY A 133 -13.96 -44.99 2.42
CA GLY A 133 -15.12 -45.69 2.99
C GLY A 133 -16.39 -44.83 3.07
N GLY A 134 -16.65 -43.99 2.05
CA GLY A 134 -17.81 -43.10 2.00
C GLY A 134 -17.66 -41.78 2.77
N THR A 135 -16.63 -41.63 3.62
CA THR A 135 -16.35 -40.40 4.38
C THR A 135 -15.22 -39.60 3.74
N VAL A 136 -15.31 -38.27 3.76
CA VAL A 136 -14.20 -37.40 3.33
C VAL A 136 -13.15 -37.32 4.44
N VAL A 137 -11.87 -37.37 4.08
CA VAL A 137 -10.77 -36.98 4.96
C VAL A 137 -10.45 -35.52 4.68
N LEU A 138 -10.51 -34.66 5.70
CA LEU A 138 -10.22 -33.25 5.64
C LEU A 138 -8.88 -32.97 6.33
N ILE A 139 -7.95 -32.36 5.62
CA ILE A 139 -6.70 -31.88 6.18
C ILE A 139 -6.91 -30.47 6.73
N CYS A 140 -6.35 -30.18 7.90
CA CYS A 140 -6.39 -28.85 8.51
C CYS A 140 -5.03 -28.46 9.13
N SER A 141 -4.67 -27.19 9.06
CA SER A 141 -3.50 -26.66 9.77
C SER A 141 -3.76 -26.44 11.26
N HIS A 142 -5.02 -26.18 11.63
CA HIS A 142 -5.43 -25.84 12.98
C HIS A 142 -6.60 -26.71 13.44
N PRO A 143 -6.34 -27.95 13.88
CA PRO A 143 -7.39 -28.90 14.24
C PRO A 143 -8.23 -28.49 15.45
N ASP A 144 -7.74 -27.57 16.29
CA ASP A 144 -8.50 -26.98 17.40
C ASP A 144 -9.65 -26.06 16.93
N GLU A 145 -9.61 -25.56 15.69
CA GLU A 145 -10.64 -24.67 15.13
C GLU A 145 -11.66 -25.39 14.25
N ILE A 146 -11.53 -26.70 14.11
CA ILE A 146 -12.30 -27.45 13.13
C ILE A 146 -13.81 -27.34 13.36
N ASP A 147 -14.28 -27.34 14.61
CA ASP A 147 -15.71 -27.20 14.93
C ASP A 147 -16.29 -25.86 14.46
N ARG A 148 -15.45 -24.81 14.43
CA ARG A 148 -15.82 -23.49 13.91
C ARG A 148 -15.82 -23.48 12.38
N ILE A 149 -14.84 -24.14 11.77
CA ILE A 149 -14.68 -24.20 10.31
C ILE A 149 -15.75 -25.11 9.68
N ALA A 150 -16.09 -26.23 10.30
CA ALA A 150 -17.09 -27.19 9.83
C ALA A 150 -18.46 -26.54 9.58
N ARG A 151 -18.83 -25.51 10.36
CA ARG A 151 -20.08 -24.75 10.14
C ARG A 151 -20.10 -23.96 8.82
N ARG A 152 -18.93 -23.63 8.28
CA ARG A 152 -18.76 -22.93 6.99
C ARG A 152 -18.58 -23.90 5.82
N LEU A 153 -18.28 -25.17 6.10
CA LEU A 153 -18.15 -26.20 5.08
C LEU A 153 -19.52 -26.67 4.58
N PRO A 154 -19.62 -27.11 3.32
CA PRO A 154 -20.83 -27.77 2.82
C PRO A 154 -21.18 -28.99 3.68
N ALA A 155 -22.47 -29.33 3.75
CA ALA A 155 -22.98 -30.38 4.66
C ALA A 155 -22.23 -31.72 4.53
N ALA A 156 -21.85 -32.10 3.31
CA ALA A 156 -21.12 -33.34 3.00
C ALA A 156 -19.72 -33.44 3.65
N PHE A 157 -19.16 -32.33 4.15
CA PHE A 157 -17.82 -32.27 4.75
C PHE A 157 -17.84 -32.07 6.26
N ARG A 158 -19.02 -31.96 6.89
CA ARG A 158 -19.14 -31.66 8.33
C ARG A 158 -18.68 -32.80 9.23
N ASP A 159 -18.90 -34.04 8.78
CA ASP A 159 -18.51 -35.27 9.50
C ASP A 159 -17.22 -35.88 8.94
N ALA A 160 -16.36 -35.05 8.33
CA ALA A 160 -15.10 -35.51 7.75
C ALA A 160 -14.13 -36.03 8.82
N ARG A 161 -13.40 -37.10 8.49
CA ARG A 161 -12.24 -37.53 9.30
C ARG A 161 -11.13 -36.50 9.16
N LEU A 162 -10.37 -36.27 10.23
CA LEU A 162 -9.33 -35.26 10.21
C LEU A 162 -7.98 -35.87 9.90
N ALA A 163 -7.15 -35.06 9.23
CA ALA A 163 -5.71 -35.16 9.12
C ALA A 163 -5.11 -33.76 9.35
N VAL A 164 -3.84 -33.69 9.74
CA VAL A 164 -3.16 -32.40 9.95
C VAL A 164 -2.00 -32.24 8.97
N ALA A 165 -1.78 -31.02 8.52
CA ALA A 165 -0.60 -30.68 7.73
C ALA A 165 -0.23 -29.20 7.94
N PRO A 166 1.05 -28.84 7.81
CA PRO A 166 1.48 -27.46 7.78
C PRO A 166 0.64 -26.59 6.85
N GLU A 167 0.26 -25.39 7.32
CA GLU A 167 -0.48 -24.42 6.51
C GLU A 167 0.22 -24.14 5.17
N ARG A 168 1.56 -24.05 5.18
CA ARG A 168 2.37 -23.90 3.96
C ARG A 168 2.18 -25.06 2.97
N ALA A 169 2.06 -26.30 3.45
CA ALA A 169 1.89 -27.46 2.59
C ALA A 169 0.50 -27.45 1.95
N ILE A 170 -0.53 -27.09 2.72
CA ILE A 170 -1.90 -26.92 2.22
C ILE A 170 -1.94 -25.83 1.14
N GLN A 171 -1.34 -24.67 1.42
CA GLN A 171 -1.29 -23.55 0.48
C GLN A 171 -0.53 -23.93 -0.81
N SER A 172 0.63 -24.57 -0.70
CA SER A 172 1.41 -25.03 -1.86
C SER A 172 0.63 -26.03 -2.73
N ALA A 173 -0.06 -27.00 -2.11
CA ALA A 173 -0.88 -27.97 -2.84
C ALA A 173 -2.04 -27.28 -3.58
N LEU A 174 -2.73 -26.34 -2.93
CA LEU A 174 -3.82 -25.57 -3.53
C LEU A 174 -3.33 -24.73 -4.72
N VAL A 175 -2.18 -24.07 -4.58
CA VAL A 175 -1.56 -23.30 -5.67
C VAL A 175 -1.19 -24.21 -6.83
N ALA A 176 -0.55 -25.35 -6.59
CA ALA A 176 -0.19 -26.30 -7.64
C ALA A 176 -1.41 -26.74 -8.47
N MET A 177 -2.51 -27.06 -7.79
CA MET A 177 -3.76 -27.51 -8.40
C MET A 177 -4.54 -26.41 -9.14
N ARG A 178 -4.58 -25.19 -8.58
CA ARG A 178 -5.47 -24.10 -9.03
C ARG A 178 -4.74 -22.81 -9.44
N HIS A 179 -3.46 -22.89 -9.80
CA HIS A 179 -2.64 -21.74 -10.17
C HIS A 179 -3.28 -20.82 -11.23
N ARG A 180 -3.96 -21.37 -12.26
CA ARG A 180 -4.60 -20.56 -13.31
C ARG A 180 -5.79 -19.76 -12.80
N ASP A 181 -6.64 -20.38 -11.98
CA ASP A 181 -7.81 -19.71 -11.38
C ASP A 181 -7.34 -18.60 -10.42
N LEU A 182 -6.39 -18.92 -9.54
CA LEU A 182 -5.83 -17.96 -8.59
C LEU A 182 -5.12 -16.79 -9.31
N ALA A 183 -4.37 -17.07 -10.39
CA ALA A 183 -3.73 -16.04 -11.21
C ALA A 183 -4.77 -15.14 -11.89
N GLY A 184 -5.80 -15.73 -12.53
CA GLY A 184 -6.87 -14.97 -13.18
C GLY A 184 -7.61 -14.08 -12.18
N ARG A 185 -7.96 -14.62 -11.02
CA ARG A 185 -8.57 -13.85 -9.92
C ARG A 185 -7.71 -12.67 -9.49
N ALA A 186 -6.41 -12.87 -9.28
CA ALA A 186 -5.51 -11.80 -8.89
C ALA A 186 -5.45 -10.64 -9.90
N GLU A 187 -5.76 -10.90 -11.18
CA GLU A 187 -5.83 -9.91 -12.25
C GLU A 187 -7.20 -9.22 -12.38
N THR A 188 -8.26 -9.88 -11.92
CA THR A 188 -9.64 -9.42 -12.15
C THR A 188 -10.42 -9.02 -10.90
N ARG A 189 -9.77 -8.94 -9.72
CA ARG A 189 -10.45 -8.62 -8.44
C ARG A 189 -11.21 -7.30 -8.44
N VAL A 190 -10.67 -6.27 -9.11
CA VAL A 190 -11.32 -4.94 -9.18
C VAL A 190 -12.34 -4.91 -10.30
N ASP A 191 -13.51 -4.33 -9.98
CA ASP A 191 -14.61 -4.10 -10.91
C ASP A 191 -14.15 -3.37 -12.18
N SER A 192 -14.69 -3.78 -13.33
CA SER A 192 -14.22 -3.33 -14.64
C SER A 192 -14.42 -1.85 -14.91
N ASP A 193 -15.36 -1.20 -14.22
CA ASP A 193 -15.64 0.24 -14.35
C ASP A 193 -14.56 1.08 -13.65
N GLN A 194 -14.01 0.57 -12.54
CA GLN A 194 -12.95 1.20 -11.75
C GLN A 194 -11.55 0.64 -12.02
N SER A 195 -11.42 -0.31 -12.95
CA SER A 195 -10.13 -0.90 -13.35
C SER A 195 -9.62 -0.35 -14.69
N CYS A 196 -8.29 -0.24 -14.79
CA CYS A 196 -7.53 -0.02 -16.01
C CYS A 196 -7.57 -1.21 -16.97
N ARG A 197 -8.09 -2.39 -16.56
CA ARG A 197 -8.19 -3.59 -17.41
C ARG A 197 -8.98 -3.33 -18.71
N SER A 198 -9.97 -2.45 -18.65
CA SER A 198 -10.78 -2.02 -19.80
C SER A 198 -10.19 -0.81 -20.54
N TRP A 199 -8.94 -0.43 -20.27
CA TRP A 199 -8.29 0.70 -20.95
C TRP A 199 -8.06 0.41 -22.43
N ASN A 200 -8.54 1.32 -23.29
CA ASN A 200 -8.37 1.20 -24.73
C ASN A 200 -7.29 2.19 -25.23
N PRO A 201 -6.07 1.72 -25.55
CA PRO A 201 -4.98 2.59 -25.97
C PRO A 201 -5.26 3.30 -27.30
N LYS A 202 -6.05 2.69 -28.21
CA LYS A 202 -6.42 3.31 -29.49
C LYS A 202 -7.36 4.49 -29.28
N SER A 203 -8.34 4.35 -28.40
CA SER A 203 -9.25 5.45 -28.05
C SER A 203 -8.52 6.59 -27.32
N ALA A 204 -7.64 6.25 -26.38
CA ALA A 204 -6.78 7.24 -25.72
C ALA A 204 -5.87 7.98 -26.71
N GLY A 205 -5.26 7.26 -27.66
CA GLY A 205 -4.44 7.84 -28.72
C GLY A 205 -5.23 8.77 -29.64
N ARG A 206 -6.44 8.37 -30.08
CA ARG A 206 -7.32 9.23 -30.88
C ARG A 206 -7.70 10.52 -30.14
N LEU A 207 -8.02 10.43 -28.85
CA LEU A 207 -8.30 11.61 -28.03
C LEU A 207 -7.07 12.52 -27.91
N GLY A 208 -5.89 11.94 -27.65
CA GLY A 208 -4.63 12.69 -27.60
C GLY A 208 -4.34 13.43 -28.92
N ILE A 209 -4.48 12.75 -30.06
CA ILE A 209 -4.32 13.37 -31.38
C ILE A 209 -5.35 14.48 -31.60
N ALA A 210 -6.62 14.26 -31.25
CA ALA A 210 -7.66 15.28 -31.38
C ALA A 210 -7.35 16.53 -30.54
N ILE A 211 -6.86 16.36 -29.32
CA ILE A 211 -6.43 17.47 -28.46
C ILE A 211 -5.25 18.22 -29.09
N VAL A 212 -4.23 17.51 -29.55
CA VAL A 212 -3.06 18.13 -30.21
C VAL A 212 -3.50 18.89 -31.46
N LEU A 213 -4.31 18.29 -32.33
CA LEU A 213 -4.84 18.95 -33.52
C LEU A 213 -5.68 20.18 -33.17
N ALA A 214 -6.56 20.11 -32.19
CA ALA A 214 -7.37 21.25 -31.75
C ALA A 214 -6.49 22.40 -31.25
N ILE A 215 -5.45 22.09 -30.46
CA ILE A 215 -4.48 23.09 -29.98
C ILE A 215 -3.70 23.66 -31.18
N THR A 216 -3.17 22.83 -32.06
CA THR A 216 -2.43 23.28 -33.25
C THR A 216 -3.30 24.16 -34.15
N THR A 217 -4.54 23.76 -34.43
CA THR A 217 -5.50 24.56 -35.19
C THR A 217 -5.76 25.90 -34.50
N LEU A 218 -5.93 25.93 -33.18
CA LEU A 218 -6.09 27.17 -32.43
C LEU A 218 -4.88 28.10 -32.61
N PHE A 219 -3.65 27.57 -32.52
CA PHE A 219 -2.43 28.36 -32.72
C PHE A 219 -2.26 28.84 -34.17
N VAL A 220 -2.67 28.05 -35.17
CA VAL A 220 -2.63 28.45 -36.58
C VAL A 220 -3.66 29.53 -36.89
N LEU A 221 -4.88 29.41 -36.36
CA LEU A 221 -5.96 30.37 -36.59
C LEU A 221 -5.75 31.69 -35.82
N SER A 222 -5.29 31.61 -34.58
CA SER A 222 -5.00 32.79 -33.77
C SER A 222 -3.92 32.47 -32.72
N PRO A 223 -2.65 32.81 -33.01
CA PRO A 223 -1.56 32.62 -32.04
C PRO A 223 -1.86 33.29 -30.70
N VAL A 224 -2.38 34.52 -30.73
CA VAL A 224 -2.71 35.29 -29.52
C VAL A 224 -3.74 34.56 -28.66
N LEU A 225 -4.83 34.06 -29.26
CA LEU A 225 -5.86 33.32 -28.52
C LEU A 225 -5.31 31.99 -28.00
N GLY A 226 -4.52 31.28 -28.81
CA GLY A 226 -3.84 30.05 -28.42
C GLY A 226 -2.97 30.24 -27.18
N PHE A 227 -2.09 31.24 -27.20
CA PHE A 227 -1.29 31.60 -26.02
C PHE A 227 -2.19 31.98 -24.84
N ALA A 228 -3.24 32.80 -25.03
CA ALA A 228 -4.09 33.28 -23.96
C ALA A 228 -4.85 32.15 -23.25
N VAL A 229 -5.41 31.20 -24.00
CA VAL A 229 -6.14 30.05 -23.45
C VAL A 229 -5.21 29.13 -22.67
N VAL A 230 -4.05 28.79 -23.24
CA VAL A 230 -3.06 27.91 -22.59
C VAL A 230 -2.48 28.58 -21.34
N THR A 231 -2.14 29.88 -21.41
CA THR A 231 -1.68 30.65 -20.24
C THR A 231 -2.78 30.70 -19.18
N GLY A 232 -4.02 31.00 -19.55
CA GLY A 232 -5.15 31.08 -18.61
C GLY A 232 -5.35 29.77 -17.85
N TRP A 233 -5.32 28.63 -18.55
CA TRP A 233 -5.41 27.31 -17.91
C TRP A 233 -4.20 26.99 -17.02
N ALA A 234 -2.99 27.31 -17.48
CA ALA A 234 -1.77 27.08 -16.70
C ALA A 234 -1.73 27.95 -15.42
N VAL A 235 -2.20 29.20 -15.49
CA VAL A 235 -2.33 30.10 -14.34
C VAL A 235 -3.42 29.63 -13.39
N LEU A 236 -4.58 29.22 -13.90
CA LEU A 236 -5.67 28.68 -13.08
C LEU A 236 -5.21 27.48 -12.25
N THR A 237 -4.56 26.51 -12.90
CA THR A 237 -4.06 25.30 -12.23
C THR A 237 -2.89 25.61 -11.29
N LEU A 238 -2.04 26.60 -11.61
CA LEU A 238 -0.98 27.10 -10.72
C LEU A 238 -1.57 27.74 -9.44
N LEU A 239 -2.58 28.60 -9.59
CA LEU A 239 -3.26 29.26 -8.48
C LEU A 239 -3.98 28.24 -7.59
N ALA A 240 -4.68 27.26 -8.17
CA ALA A 240 -5.35 26.20 -7.41
C ALA A 240 -4.35 25.38 -6.57
N ASN A 241 -3.22 24.98 -7.16
CA ASN A 241 -2.16 24.27 -6.43
C ASN A 241 -1.48 25.15 -5.37
N SER A 242 -1.28 26.44 -5.67
CA SER A 242 -0.71 27.41 -4.72
C SER A 242 -1.64 27.63 -3.53
N ALA A 243 -2.95 27.71 -3.75
CA ALA A 243 -3.94 27.79 -2.68
C ALA A 243 -3.88 26.57 -1.76
N ILE A 244 -3.79 25.36 -2.31
CA ILE A 244 -3.60 24.13 -1.51
C ILE A 244 -2.32 24.19 -0.70
N LYS A 245 -1.18 24.53 -1.31
CA LYS A 245 0.11 24.65 -0.63
C LYS A 245 0.07 25.67 0.51
N PHE A 246 -0.53 26.83 0.27
CA PHE A 246 -0.70 27.88 1.26
C PHE A 246 -1.54 27.38 2.44
N LEU A 247 -2.74 26.85 2.18
CA LEU A 247 -3.63 26.33 3.23
C LEU A 247 -2.97 25.19 4.01
N ALA A 248 -2.31 24.25 3.31
CA ALA A 248 -1.56 23.16 3.93
C ALA A 248 -0.47 23.66 4.88
N ALA A 249 0.31 24.66 4.46
CA ALA A 249 1.34 25.28 5.29
C ALA A 249 0.75 25.98 6.51
N THR A 250 -0.37 26.71 6.36
CA THR A 250 -1.05 27.34 7.52
C THR A 250 -1.54 26.30 8.53
N PHE A 251 -2.13 25.19 8.08
CA PHE A 251 -2.56 24.10 8.98
C PHE A 251 -1.39 23.40 9.66
N TYR A 252 -0.27 23.23 8.95
CA TYR A 252 0.95 22.67 9.51
C TYR A 252 1.49 23.57 10.64
N LEU A 253 1.64 24.86 10.39
CA LEU A 253 2.15 25.82 11.38
C LEU A 253 1.23 25.94 12.59
N ARG A 254 -0.09 26.01 12.39
CA ARG A 254 -1.08 26.04 13.49
C ARG A 254 -1.02 24.79 14.36
N ARG A 255 -0.90 23.60 13.76
CA ARG A 255 -0.73 22.33 14.48
C ARG A 255 0.53 22.33 15.33
N LYS A 256 1.64 22.87 14.78
CA LYS A 256 2.91 22.96 15.50
C LYS A 256 2.84 23.93 16.69
N GLN A 257 2.12 25.04 16.54
CA GLN A 257 1.93 26.03 17.60
C GLN A 257 1.06 25.52 18.76
N HIS A 258 -0.01 24.78 18.48
CA HIS A 258 -0.93 24.31 19.52
C HIS A 258 -0.39 23.14 20.34
N GLY A 259 0.83 22.65 20.03
CA GLY A 259 1.38 21.46 20.65
C GLY A 259 0.53 20.22 20.34
N ARG A 260 1.11 19.04 20.53
CA ARG A 260 0.36 17.81 20.42
C ARG A 260 -0.19 17.49 21.81
N GLY A 261 -1.51 17.55 21.97
CA GLY A 261 -2.17 16.71 22.96
C GLY A 261 -2.05 15.28 22.47
N SER A 262 -0.93 14.61 22.79
CA SER A 262 -0.90 13.15 22.77
C SER A 262 -1.95 12.73 23.78
N GLN A 263 -3.13 12.29 23.33
CA GLN A 263 -4.00 11.58 24.27
C GLN A 263 -3.20 10.37 24.72
N PRO A 264 -2.93 10.22 26.04
CA PRO A 264 -2.33 9.00 26.55
C PRO A 264 -3.20 7.82 26.09
N PRO A 265 -2.62 6.62 25.89
CA PRO A 265 -3.42 5.44 25.63
C PRO A 265 -4.50 5.36 26.71
N THR A 266 -5.78 5.32 26.31
CA THR A 266 -6.88 5.10 27.26
C THR A 266 -6.58 3.83 28.04
N GLU A 267 -6.79 3.80 29.35
CA GLU A 267 -6.52 2.61 30.19
C GLU A 267 -7.24 1.34 29.67
N GLU A 268 -8.35 1.49 28.94
CA GLU A 268 -9.04 0.38 28.24
C GLU A 268 -8.17 -0.34 27.19
N ALA A 269 -7.17 0.32 26.59
CA ALA A 269 -6.27 -0.29 25.60
C ALA A 269 -5.26 -1.27 26.24
N ALA A 270 -4.99 -1.15 27.55
CA ALA A 270 -3.99 -1.98 28.23
C ALA A 270 -4.41 -3.45 28.37
N GLY A 271 -5.69 -3.78 28.18
CA GLY A 271 -6.22 -5.15 28.24
C GLY A 271 -6.62 -5.76 26.89
N ALA A 272 -6.53 -5.03 25.78
CA ALA A 272 -6.93 -5.52 24.47
C ALA A 272 -5.85 -6.42 23.86
N ARG A 273 -6.23 -7.61 23.38
CA ARG A 273 -5.29 -8.50 22.69
C ARG A 273 -4.82 -7.87 21.38
N LEU A 274 -3.51 -7.94 21.15
CA LEU A 274 -2.89 -7.42 19.93
C LEU A 274 -3.32 -8.28 18.72
N PRO A 275 -3.72 -7.68 17.57
CA PRO A 275 -4.10 -8.41 16.38
C PRO A 275 -2.89 -8.89 15.57
N THR A 276 -3.08 -9.92 14.74
CA THR A 276 -2.12 -10.30 13.71
C THR A 276 -2.06 -9.22 12.61
N VAL A 277 -0.84 -8.84 12.21
CA VAL A 277 -0.55 -7.91 11.12
C VAL A 277 0.22 -8.66 10.04
N SER A 278 -0.35 -8.74 8.84
CA SER A 278 0.36 -9.26 7.67
C SER A 278 0.99 -8.13 6.89
N VAL A 279 2.24 -8.27 6.49
CA VAL A 279 2.96 -7.29 5.67
C VAL A 279 3.35 -7.93 4.36
N LEU A 280 2.85 -7.38 3.25
CA LEU A 280 3.19 -7.81 1.90
C LEU A 280 4.46 -7.08 1.44
N VAL A 281 5.44 -7.84 0.95
CA VAL A 281 6.67 -7.32 0.36
C VAL A 281 6.87 -7.92 -1.03
N PRO A 282 6.56 -7.19 -2.12
CA PRO A 282 6.75 -7.69 -3.47
C PRO A 282 8.23 -7.61 -3.86
N LEU A 283 8.79 -8.71 -4.36
CA LEU A 283 10.19 -8.80 -4.79
C LEU A 283 10.26 -9.13 -6.28
N PHE A 284 11.20 -8.52 -6.99
CA PHE A 284 11.45 -8.81 -8.40
C PHE A 284 12.89 -8.51 -8.79
N LYS A 285 13.63 -9.55 -9.19
CA LYS A 285 15.06 -9.53 -9.56
C LYS A 285 15.96 -8.96 -8.47
N GLU A 286 15.80 -9.45 -7.24
CA GLU A 286 16.55 -8.98 -6.07
C GLU A 286 17.70 -9.95 -5.72
N THR A 287 18.94 -9.48 -5.85
CA THR A 287 20.14 -10.31 -5.57
C THR A 287 20.71 -10.11 -4.17
N GLU A 288 20.68 -8.88 -3.65
CA GLU A 288 21.37 -8.49 -2.41
C GLU A 288 20.44 -7.88 -1.36
N ILE A 289 19.14 -7.88 -1.64
CA ILE A 289 18.16 -7.25 -0.76
C ILE A 289 17.67 -8.21 0.32
N ALA A 290 17.61 -9.53 0.10
CA ALA A 290 17.05 -10.48 1.07
C ALA A 290 17.67 -10.33 2.47
N GLY A 291 19.01 -10.36 2.59
CA GLY A 291 19.69 -10.20 3.89
C GLY A 291 19.46 -8.83 4.54
N ARG A 292 19.48 -7.75 3.73
CA ARG A 292 19.23 -6.38 4.23
C ARG A 292 17.79 -6.18 4.65
N LEU A 293 16.85 -6.70 3.89
CA LEU A 293 15.41 -6.69 4.17
C LEU A 293 15.13 -7.42 5.48
N VAL A 294 15.63 -8.65 5.63
CA VAL A 294 15.51 -9.42 6.88
C VAL A 294 16.07 -8.61 8.06
N LYS A 295 17.25 -8.01 7.93
CA LYS A 295 17.86 -7.17 8.97
C LYS A 295 17.04 -5.92 9.29
N ARG A 296 16.45 -5.25 8.29
CA ARG A 296 15.60 -4.04 8.46
C ARG A 296 14.30 -4.40 9.16
N LEU A 297 13.59 -5.43 8.67
CA LEU A 297 12.30 -5.86 9.22
C LEU A 297 12.43 -6.57 10.58
N SER A 298 13.59 -7.16 10.89
CA SER A 298 13.88 -7.70 12.22
C SER A 298 13.94 -6.62 13.30
N LYS A 299 14.09 -5.33 12.95
CA LYS A 299 14.05 -4.23 13.93
C LYS A 299 12.63 -3.84 14.36
N LEU A 300 11.59 -4.35 13.69
CA LEU A 300 10.21 -4.10 14.08
C LEU A 300 9.93 -4.67 15.47
N ASN A 301 9.55 -3.80 16.39
CA ASN A 301 9.14 -4.11 17.75
C ASN A 301 7.65 -4.44 17.78
N TYR A 302 7.32 -5.68 17.38
CA TYR A 302 5.99 -6.26 17.49
C TYR A 302 6.12 -7.76 17.83
N PRO A 303 5.17 -8.38 18.56
CA PRO A 303 5.24 -9.80 18.88
C PRO A 303 5.36 -10.65 17.62
N ARG A 304 6.37 -11.53 17.55
CA ARG A 304 6.69 -12.32 16.35
C ARG A 304 5.56 -13.27 15.95
N ALA A 305 4.82 -13.79 16.91
CA ALA A 305 3.65 -14.64 16.66
C ALA A 305 2.48 -13.90 15.98
N LEU A 306 2.47 -12.57 16.07
CA LEU A 306 1.44 -11.71 15.49
C LEU A 306 1.92 -10.95 14.25
N LEU A 307 3.15 -11.19 13.79
CA LEU A 307 3.69 -10.58 12.58
C LEU A 307 3.79 -11.65 11.48
N ASP A 308 3.23 -11.36 10.31
CA ASP A 308 3.21 -12.27 9.16
C ASP A 308 3.76 -11.57 7.91
N ILE A 309 5.06 -11.70 7.66
CA ILE A 309 5.69 -11.08 6.48
C ILE A 309 5.64 -12.02 5.29
N CYS A 310 4.93 -11.60 4.25
CA CYS A 310 4.72 -12.34 3.02
C CYS A 310 5.59 -11.77 1.90
N LEU A 311 6.66 -12.47 1.54
CA LEU A 311 7.54 -12.12 0.42
C LEU A 311 6.92 -12.64 -0.88
N ALA A 312 6.27 -11.77 -1.65
CA ALA A 312 5.61 -12.14 -2.90
C ALA A 312 6.63 -12.14 -4.04
N VAL A 313 6.87 -13.32 -4.64
CA VAL A 313 7.90 -13.52 -5.67
C VAL A 313 7.30 -14.17 -6.90
N GLU A 314 7.56 -13.61 -8.07
CA GLU A 314 7.11 -14.16 -9.35
C GLU A 314 7.70 -15.55 -9.62
N GLU A 315 6.89 -16.44 -10.19
CA GLU A 315 7.26 -17.82 -10.49
C GLU A 315 8.50 -17.95 -11.40
N ASP A 316 8.67 -17.00 -12.33
CA ASP A 316 9.76 -16.95 -13.31
C ASP A 316 11.01 -16.23 -12.78
N ASP A 317 10.96 -15.64 -11.58
CA ASP A 317 12.10 -14.98 -10.94
C ASP A 317 12.97 -15.99 -10.18
N THR A 318 13.68 -16.83 -10.93
CA THR A 318 14.56 -17.87 -10.39
C THR A 318 15.69 -17.30 -9.53
N LEU A 319 16.14 -16.09 -9.85
CA LEU A 319 17.20 -15.39 -9.12
C LEU A 319 16.77 -15.08 -7.69
N THR A 320 15.65 -14.37 -7.51
CA THR A 320 15.14 -14.05 -6.17
C THR A 320 14.74 -15.31 -5.41
N GLN A 321 14.11 -16.29 -6.09
CA GLN A 321 13.74 -17.57 -5.46
C GLN A 321 14.97 -18.31 -4.91
N THR A 322 16.06 -18.40 -5.69
CA THR A 322 17.29 -19.07 -5.25
C THR A 322 17.96 -18.31 -4.10
N THR A 323 17.94 -16.97 -4.14
CA THR A 323 18.47 -16.13 -3.05
C THR A 323 17.71 -16.37 -1.75
N LEU A 324 16.37 -16.41 -1.79
CA LEU A 324 15.54 -16.66 -0.61
C LEU A 324 15.69 -18.09 -0.10
N ALA A 325 15.78 -19.09 -0.98
CA ALA A 325 15.97 -20.49 -0.59
C ALA A 325 17.31 -20.73 0.14
N ARG A 326 18.32 -19.89 -0.12
CA ARG A 326 19.62 -19.91 0.58
C ARG A 326 19.66 -19.03 1.82
N SER A 327 18.63 -18.22 2.06
CA SER A 327 18.55 -17.31 3.19
C SER A 327 17.88 -17.98 4.39
N ASP A 328 18.41 -17.75 5.59
CA ASP A 328 17.76 -18.17 6.84
C ASP A 328 16.60 -17.21 7.16
N LEU A 329 15.40 -17.52 6.65
CA LEU A 329 14.20 -16.73 6.89
C LEU A 329 13.58 -17.12 8.24
N PRO A 330 13.33 -16.15 9.13
CA PRO A 330 12.69 -16.46 10.41
C PRO A 330 11.24 -16.94 10.18
N PRO A 331 10.64 -17.74 11.10
CA PRO A 331 9.32 -18.34 10.89
C PRO A 331 8.15 -17.37 10.66
N TRP A 332 8.32 -16.10 11.05
CA TRP A 332 7.35 -15.02 10.83
C TRP A 332 7.51 -14.34 9.45
N MET A 333 8.45 -14.79 8.62
CA MET A 333 8.67 -14.35 7.25
C MET A 333 8.65 -15.55 6.30
N ARG A 334 7.82 -15.49 5.25
CA ARG A 334 7.65 -16.60 4.31
C ARG A 334 7.51 -16.14 2.89
N GLN A 335 7.92 -17.00 1.98
CA GLN A 335 7.77 -16.79 0.55
C GLN A 335 6.37 -17.18 0.08
N VAL A 336 5.76 -16.33 -0.76
CA VAL A 336 4.56 -16.62 -1.53
C VAL A 336 4.94 -16.60 -3.01
N ARG A 337 4.98 -17.78 -3.63
CA ARG A 337 5.32 -17.93 -5.06
C ARG A 337 4.07 -17.57 -5.90
N VAL A 338 4.16 -16.46 -6.63
CA VAL A 338 3.06 -15.94 -7.44
C VAL A 338 3.11 -16.61 -8.82
N PRO A 339 2.10 -17.41 -9.20
CA PRO A 339 2.07 -18.11 -10.48
C PRO A 339 2.01 -17.13 -11.65
N ARG A 340 2.51 -17.57 -12.80
CA ARG A 340 2.51 -16.75 -14.02
C ARG A 340 1.10 -16.36 -14.45
N GLY A 341 0.89 -15.05 -14.63
CA GLY A 341 -0.34 -14.46 -15.15
C GLY A 341 -0.21 -13.89 -16.57
N THR A 342 -1.25 -13.21 -17.04
CA THR A 342 -1.25 -12.42 -18.28
C THR A 342 -0.52 -11.09 -18.12
N VAL A 343 -0.56 -10.49 -16.92
CA VAL A 343 0.18 -9.26 -16.58
C VAL A 343 1.23 -9.53 -15.53
N ARG A 344 2.33 -8.78 -15.55
CA ARG A 344 3.40 -8.87 -14.54
C ARG A 344 3.60 -7.52 -13.86
N THR A 345 2.88 -7.31 -12.76
CA THR A 345 2.79 -6.02 -12.05
C THR A 345 2.79 -6.23 -10.54
N LYS A 346 3.29 -5.24 -9.79
CA LYS A 346 3.22 -5.18 -8.31
C LYS A 346 1.80 -5.44 -7.78
N PRO A 347 0.73 -4.75 -8.24
CA PRO A 347 -0.62 -4.98 -7.73
C PRO A 347 -1.14 -6.41 -7.95
N ARG A 348 -0.76 -7.10 -9.05
CA ARG A 348 -1.12 -8.52 -9.23
C ARG A 348 -0.50 -9.40 -8.15
N ALA A 349 0.80 -9.22 -7.89
CA ALA A 349 1.50 -9.97 -6.86
C ALA A 349 0.92 -9.71 -5.46
N LEU A 350 0.58 -8.45 -5.15
CA LEU A 350 -0.10 -8.08 -3.91
C LEU A 350 -1.48 -8.73 -3.80
N ASN A 351 -2.29 -8.69 -4.86
CA ASN A 351 -3.61 -9.33 -4.90
C ASN A 351 -3.54 -10.84 -4.69
N PHE A 352 -2.56 -11.52 -5.29
CA PHE A 352 -2.37 -12.95 -5.07
C PHE A 352 -1.95 -13.23 -3.63
N ALA A 353 -0.96 -12.51 -3.12
CA ALA A 353 -0.43 -12.72 -1.77
C ALA A 353 -1.44 -12.39 -0.66
N LEU A 354 -2.38 -11.46 -0.90
CA LEU A 354 -3.43 -11.07 0.04
C LEU A 354 -4.27 -12.27 0.52
N ASP A 355 -4.54 -13.24 -0.35
CA ASP A 355 -5.37 -14.41 0.00
C ASP A 355 -4.68 -15.29 1.05
N PHE A 356 -3.35 -15.29 1.05
CA PHE A 356 -2.54 -16.06 1.97
C PHE A 356 -2.24 -15.32 3.28
N CYS A 357 -2.53 -14.02 3.39
CA CYS A 357 -2.28 -13.27 4.62
C CYS A 357 -3.13 -13.80 5.78
N ARG A 358 -2.58 -13.75 7.00
CA ARG A 358 -3.29 -14.14 8.24
C ARG A 358 -3.87 -12.96 9.01
N GLY A 359 -3.28 -11.77 8.86
CA GLY A 359 -3.59 -10.58 9.64
C GLY A 359 -4.95 -9.96 9.33
N SER A 360 -5.56 -9.34 10.35
CA SER A 360 -6.72 -8.45 10.17
C SER A 360 -6.31 -7.06 9.65
N ILE A 361 -5.02 -6.73 9.77
CA ILE A 361 -4.38 -5.55 9.20
C ILE A 361 -3.39 -6.00 8.13
N ILE A 362 -3.45 -5.38 6.96
CA ILE A 362 -2.57 -5.66 5.82
C ILE A 362 -1.67 -4.45 5.59
N GLY A 363 -0.36 -4.63 5.78
CA GLY A 363 0.68 -3.66 5.46
C GLY A 363 1.30 -3.91 4.08
N VAL A 364 1.86 -2.87 3.47
CA VAL A 364 2.68 -3.00 2.25
C VAL A 364 4.02 -2.29 2.48
N TYR A 365 5.11 -3.01 2.20
CA TYR A 365 6.46 -2.45 2.10
C TYR A 365 7.08 -2.81 0.76
N ASP A 366 7.99 -1.97 0.28
CA ASP A 366 8.92 -2.29 -0.80
C ASP A 366 10.21 -2.93 -0.26
N ALA A 367 11.01 -3.52 -1.15
CA ALA A 367 12.15 -4.34 -0.78
C ALA A 367 13.28 -3.53 -0.10
N GLU A 368 13.39 -2.25 -0.43
CA GLU A 368 14.36 -1.29 0.10
C GLU A 368 13.91 -0.62 1.41
N ASP A 369 12.69 -0.85 1.88
CA ASP A 369 12.12 -0.09 2.98
C ASP A 369 12.82 -0.34 4.32
N ALA A 370 13.06 0.75 5.05
CA ALA A 370 13.54 0.76 6.42
C ALA A 370 12.51 1.46 7.32
N PRO A 371 11.47 0.74 7.79
CA PRO A 371 10.45 1.30 8.67
C PRO A 371 10.98 1.61 10.08
N ASP A 372 10.35 2.58 10.75
CA ASP A 372 10.57 2.82 12.19
C ASP A 372 10.30 1.53 13.00
N ALA A 373 11.10 1.31 14.05
CA ALA A 373 11.01 0.10 14.86
C ALA A 373 9.62 -0.09 15.52
N ASP A 374 8.95 0.99 15.93
CA ASP A 374 7.64 0.94 16.61
C ASP A 374 6.45 1.13 15.67
N GLN A 375 6.67 1.13 14.34
CA GLN A 375 5.65 1.47 13.34
C GLN A 375 4.38 0.60 13.45
N ILE A 376 4.55 -0.72 13.57
CA ILE A 376 3.41 -1.65 13.64
C ILE A 376 2.56 -1.39 14.89
N ARG A 377 3.17 -1.07 16.03
CA ARG A 377 2.42 -0.72 17.26
C ARG A 377 1.60 0.55 17.06
N LYS A 378 2.21 1.62 16.52
CA LYS A 378 1.50 2.88 16.19
C LYS A 378 0.31 2.65 15.26
N VAL A 379 0.44 1.77 14.27
CA VAL A 379 -0.63 1.39 13.34
C VAL A 379 -1.77 0.69 14.07
N VAL A 380 -1.44 -0.33 14.87
CA VAL A 380 -2.42 -1.10 15.65
C VAL A 380 -3.16 -0.21 16.63
N ASP A 381 -2.43 0.61 17.39
CA ASP A 381 -3.00 1.55 18.36
C ASP A 381 -3.92 2.56 17.66
N ARG A 382 -3.53 3.06 16.48
CA ARG A 382 -4.38 4.00 15.75
C ARG A 382 -5.64 3.34 15.23
N PHE A 383 -5.57 2.12 14.67
CA PHE A 383 -6.77 1.40 14.23
C PHE A 383 -7.67 1.00 15.40
N HIS A 384 -7.11 0.69 16.56
CA HIS A 384 -7.90 0.39 17.75
C HIS A 384 -8.73 1.62 18.17
N ASN A 385 -8.12 2.81 18.14
CA ASN A 385 -8.75 4.07 18.53
C ASN A 385 -9.53 4.78 17.40
N ALA A 386 -9.62 4.18 16.22
CA ALA A 386 -10.30 4.77 15.07
C ALA A 386 -11.60 4.03 14.74
N GLY A 387 -12.63 4.79 14.37
CA GLY A 387 -13.91 4.22 13.94
C GLY A 387 -13.77 3.28 12.72
N PRO A 388 -14.80 2.44 12.45
CA PRO A 388 -14.75 1.40 11.42
C PRO A 388 -14.55 1.95 9.99
N TRP A 389 -14.94 3.21 9.77
CA TRP A 389 -14.78 3.90 8.49
C TRP A 389 -13.33 4.28 8.16
N VAL A 390 -12.41 4.24 9.14
CA VAL A 390 -10.98 4.41 8.87
C VAL A 390 -10.43 3.08 8.37
N ALA A 391 -10.30 3.00 7.05
CA ALA A 391 -9.88 1.78 6.36
C ALA A 391 -8.37 1.74 6.10
N CYS A 392 -7.72 2.90 5.99
CA CYS A 392 -6.31 3.01 5.63
C CYS A 392 -5.57 3.99 6.55
N LEU A 393 -4.37 3.60 6.97
CA LEU A 393 -3.38 4.47 7.61
C LEU A 393 -2.17 4.58 6.69
N GLN A 394 -1.79 5.81 6.37
CA GLN A 394 -0.60 6.14 5.58
C GLN A 394 0.44 6.80 6.49
N GLY A 395 1.64 6.24 6.54
CA GLY A 395 2.78 6.89 7.19
C GLY A 395 3.52 7.86 6.27
N ILE A 396 4.69 8.31 6.72
CA ILE A 396 5.53 9.28 6.03
C ILE A 396 6.66 8.54 5.33
N LEU A 397 6.86 8.80 4.04
CA LEU A 397 8.05 8.34 3.33
C LEU A 397 9.17 9.38 3.47
N ASP A 398 10.38 8.88 3.64
CA ASP A 398 11.60 9.68 3.74
C ASP A 398 12.79 8.89 3.18
N PHE A 399 13.99 9.47 3.16
CA PHE A 399 15.15 8.82 2.55
C PHE A 399 16.33 8.70 3.50
N TYR A 400 17.06 7.59 3.38
CA TYR A 400 18.29 7.36 4.13
C TYR A 400 19.56 7.86 3.40
N ASN A 401 19.47 8.21 2.12
CA ASN A 401 20.60 8.69 1.30
C ASN A 401 20.54 10.18 0.85
N PRO A 402 19.98 11.14 1.61
CA PRO A 402 19.85 12.53 1.16
C PRO A 402 21.19 13.25 0.99
N ARG A 403 22.30 12.66 1.45
CA ARG A 403 23.64 13.24 1.37
C ARG A 403 24.43 12.80 0.14
N THR A 404 23.93 11.84 -0.64
CA THR A 404 24.66 11.26 -1.78
C THR A 404 24.98 12.28 -2.86
N ASN A 405 23.99 13.03 -3.38
CA ASN A 405 24.21 14.07 -4.37
C ASN A 405 23.07 15.09 -4.40
N TRP A 406 23.17 16.11 -5.26
CA TRP A 406 22.13 17.15 -5.40
C TRP A 406 20.75 16.58 -5.75
N LEU A 407 20.68 15.58 -6.63
CA LEU A 407 19.41 14.96 -7.03
C LEU A 407 18.72 14.27 -5.85
N ALA A 408 19.47 13.51 -5.04
CA ALA A 408 18.94 12.90 -3.81
C ALA A 408 18.42 13.94 -2.80
N ARG A 409 19.10 15.09 -2.68
CA ARG A 409 18.65 16.22 -1.84
C ARG A 409 17.33 16.79 -2.33
N ALA A 410 17.24 17.09 -3.63
CA ALA A 410 16.02 17.63 -4.24
C ALA A 410 14.85 16.67 -4.07
N PHE A 411 15.08 15.38 -4.31
CA PHE A 411 14.09 14.31 -4.11
C PHE A 411 13.57 14.27 -2.67
N THR A 412 14.47 14.37 -1.70
CA THR A 412 14.14 14.38 -0.27
C THR A 412 13.32 15.61 0.13
N ILE A 413 13.68 16.80 -0.38
CA ILE A 413 12.94 18.05 -0.11
C ILE A 413 11.51 17.96 -0.66
N GLU A 414 11.35 17.42 -1.87
CA GLU A 414 10.04 17.25 -2.50
C GLU A 414 9.15 16.31 -1.69
N TYR A 415 9.65 15.14 -1.29
CA TYR A 415 8.91 14.18 -0.46
C TYR A 415 8.59 14.74 0.92
N ALA A 416 9.53 15.45 1.56
CA ALA A 416 9.27 16.11 2.82
C ALA A 416 8.12 17.12 2.68
N THR A 417 8.11 17.90 1.59
CA THR A 417 7.03 18.84 1.29
C THR A 417 5.69 18.12 1.10
N TRP A 418 5.69 17.04 0.33
CA TRP A 418 4.50 16.25 0.05
C TRP A 418 3.91 15.60 1.31
N PHE A 419 4.66 14.73 1.99
CA PHE A 419 4.15 13.91 3.09
C PHE A 419 3.95 14.67 4.40
N ARG A 420 4.75 15.72 4.67
CA ARG A 420 4.68 16.43 5.96
C ARG A 420 3.80 17.67 5.94
N VAL A 421 3.62 18.30 4.77
CA VAL A 421 2.87 19.55 4.66
C VAL A 421 1.65 19.38 3.76
N VAL A 422 1.85 19.07 2.47
CA VAL A 422 0.77 19.11 1.47
C VAL A 422 -0.29 18.04 1.72
N LEU A 423 0.09 16.77 1.84
CA LEU A 423 -0.83 15.64 2.01
C LEU A 423 -1.67 15.76 3.30
N PRO A 424 -1.10 16.11 4.48
CA PRO A 424 -1.90 16.42 5.67
C PRO A 424 -2.82 17.63 5.52
N GLY A 425 -2.38 18.64 4.77
CA GLY A 425 -3.20 19.80 4.44
C GLY A 425 -4.43 19.41 3.61
N MET A 426 -4.23 18.60 2.57
CA MET A 426 -5.32 18.07 1.74
C MET A 426 -6.30 17.21 2.54
N ALA A 427 -5.80 16.36 3.44
CA ALA A 427 -6.63 15.56 4.33
C ALA A 427 -7.52 16.44 5.22
N ARG A 428 -6.97 17.55 5.73
CA ARG A 428 -7.74 18.54 6.52
C ARG A 428 -8.75 19.33 5.70
N LEU A 429 -8.48 19.57 4.42
CA LEU A 429 -9.45 20.17 3.50
C LEU A 429 -10.60 19.22 3.13
N GLY A 430 -10.53 17.95 3.54
CA GLY A 430 -11.54 16.95 3.25
C GLY A 430 -11.47 16.42 1.82
N PHE A 431 -10.31 16.52 1.17
CA PHE A 431 -10.10 15.97 -0.18
C PHE A 431 -9.90 14.45 -0.15
N ALA A 432 -10.14 13.81 -1.28
CA ALA A 432 -9.72 12.42 -1.48
C ALA A 432 -8.18 12.37 -1.54
N ILE A 433 -7.60 11.40 -0.85
CA ILE A 433 -6.16 11.31 -0.64
C ILE A 433 -5.58 10.19 -1.51
N PRO A 434 -4.66 10.49 -2.44
CA PRO A 434 -3.92 9.47 -3.15
C PRO A 434 -2.94 8.83 -2.16
N LEU A 435 -2.81 7.51 -2.20
CA LEU A 435 -1.88 6.79 -1.35
C LEU A 435 -0.46 6.84 -1.92
N GLY A 436 0.54 6.64 -1.07
CA GLY A 436 1.97 6.85 -1.38
C GLY A 436 2.80 5.57 -1.50
N GLY A 437 2.28 4.51 -2.12
CA GLY A 437 3.01 3.33 -2.61
C GLY A 437 3.51 2.32 -1.57
N THR A 438 3.94 2.81 -0.41
CA THR A 438 4.39 2.03 0.74
C THR A 438 4.02 2.74 2.05
N THR A 439 4.29 2.10 3.19
CA THR A 439 3.90 2.55 4.53
C THR A 439 2.39 2.70 4.63
N LEU A 440 1.71 1.72 4.02
CA LEU A 440 0.28 1.66 3.89
C LEU A 440 -0.25 0.48 4.67
N PHE A 441 -1.18 0.76 5.58
CA PHE A 441 -1.81 -0.26 6.40
C PHE A 441 -3.32 -0.18 6.22
N PHE A 442 -3.93 -1.32 5.90
CA PHE A 442 -5.35 -1.42 5.62
C PHE A 442 -6.03 -2.33 6.63
N ARG A 443 -7.27 -2.01 7.00
CA ARG A 443 -8.18 -3.04 7.51
C ARG A 443 -8.46 -4.02 6.39
N ARG A 444 -8.15 -5.30 6.61
CA ARG A 444 -8.31 -6.35 5.60
C ARG A 444 -9.70 -6.37 4.99
N ALA A 445 -10.75 -6.30 5.81
CA ALA A 445 -12.13 -6.35 5.34
C ALA A 445 -12.47 -5.22 4.36
N ALA A 446 -11.99 -3.99 4.61
CA ALA A 446 -12.21 -2.87 3.71
C ALA A 446 -11.45 -3.07 2.39
N LEU A 447 -10.20 -3.53 2.46
CA LEU A 447 -9.38 -3.84 1.27
C LEU A 447 -10.01 -4.96 0.42
N GLU A 448 -10.48 -6.05 1.04
CA GLU A 448 -11.16 -7.16 0.37
C GLU A 448 -12.48 -6.71 -0.27
N SER A 449 -13.26 -5.86 0.42
CA SER A 449 -14.53 -5.34 -0.12
C SER A 449 -14.37 -4.49 -1.40
N LEU A 450 -13.18 -3.93 -1.63
CA LEU A 450 -12.85 -3.14 -2.82
C LEU A 450 -12.14 -3.96 -3.91
N GLY A 451 -11.98 -5.28 -3.72
CA GLY A 451 -11.24 -6.12 -4.63
C GLY A 451 -9.72 -5.90 -4.59
N GLY A 452 -9.17 -5.31 -3.53
CA GLY A 452 -7.72 -5.08 -3.42
C GLY A 452 -7.20 -4.00 -4.37
N TRP A 453 -6.09 -4.29 -5.04
CA TRP A 453 -5.40 -3.37 -5.96
C TRP A 453 -5.79 -3.62 -7.41
N ASP A 454 -5.83 -2.58 -8.25
CA ASP A 454 -6.04 -2.78 -9.68
C ASP A 454 -4.76 -3.34 -10.33
N ALA A 455 -4.79 -4.61 -10.72
CA ALA A 455 -3.64 -5.32 -11.33
C ALA A 455 -3.12 -4.68 -12.63
N HIS A 456 -3.94 -3.84 -13.27
CA HIS A 456 -3.65 -3.19 -14.54
C HIS A 456 -3.24 -1.72 -14.39
N ASN A 457 -3.12 -1.22 -13.15
CA ASN A 457 -2.68 0.15 -12.89
C ASN A 457 -1.21 0.17 -12.43
N VAL A 458 -0.43 1.12 -12.92
CA VAL A 458 0.99 1.30 -12.53
C VAL A 458 1.16 2.24 -11.32
N THR A 459 0.07 2.86 -10.87
CA THR A 459 -0.09 3.60 -9.61
C THR A 459 -1.35 3.12 -8.90
N GLU A 460 -1.31 1.85 -8.51
CA GLU A 460 -2.41 1.13 -7.84
C GLU A 460 -2.80 1.74 -6.48
N ASP A 461 -1.85 2.43 -5.86
CA ASP A 461 -1.95 3.11 -4.59
C ASP A 461 -2.84 4.37 -4.70
N ALA A 462 -2.53 5.24 -5.66
CA ALA A 462 -3.30 6.45 -5.92
C ALA A 462 -4.74 6.11 -6.32
N ASP A 463 -4.92 5.08 -7.14
CA ASP A 463 -6.24 4.52 -7.49
C ASP A 463 -7.00 4.02 -6.25
N LEU A 464 -6.37 3.15 -5.44
CA LEU A 464 -7.00 2.62 -4.23
C LEU A 464 -7.42 3.73 -3.25
N GLY A 465 -6.64 4.80 -3.14
CA GLY A 465 -7.00 5.99 -2.36
C GLY A 465 -8.30 6.63 -2.80
N ILE A 466 -8.53 6.74 -4.11
CA ILE A 466 -9.78 7.28 -4.67
C ILE A 466 -10.92 6.27 -4.50
N ARG A 467 -10.69 4.97 -4.76
CA ARG A 467 -11.72 3.93 -4.54
C ARG A 467 -12.18 3.86 -3.09
N LEU A 468 -11.28 3.95 -2.11
CA LEU A 468 -11.64 4.07 -0.70
C LEU A 468 -12.57 5.26 -0.45
N ALA A 469 -12.21 6.43 -0.97
CA ALA A 469 -13.00 7.64 -0.80
C ALA A 469 -14.39 7.56 -1.45
N ARG A 470 -14.52 6.89 -2.61
CA ARG A 470 -15.78 6.65 -3.33
C ARG A 470 -16.73 5.71 -2.58
N HIS A 471 -16.19 4.78 -1.79
CA HIS A 471 -16.98 3.83 -0.98
C HIS A 471 -17.15 4.32 0.48
N GLY A 472 -16.97 5.62 0.72
CA GLY A 472 -17.21 6.23 2.03
C GLY A 472 -16.13 5.98 3.09
N PHE A 473 -15.07 5.24 2.76
CA PHE A 473 -13.94 5.04 3.67
C PHE A 473 -13.06 6.28 3.79
N ARG A 474 -12.32 6.35 4.89
CA ARG A 474 -11.37 7.41 5.21
C ARG A 474 -9.96 6.85 5.34
N THR A 475 -9.01 7.59 4.77
CA THR A 475 -7.58 7.42 5.00
C THR A 475 -7.10 8.45 6.02
N GLU A 476 -6.30 8.02 6.99
CA GLU A 476 -5.65 8.94 7.93
C GLU A 476 -4.13 8.88 7.81
N LEU A 477 -3.48 10.01 8.09
CA LEU A 477 -2.03 10.12 8.09
C LEU A 477 -1.51 9.95 9.51
N ILE A 478 -0.53 9.07 9.69
CA ILE A 478 0.10 8.78 10.98
C ILE A 478 1.57 9.19 10.99
N GLU A 479 2.06 9.61 12.16
CA GLU A 479 3.44 10.10 12.32
C GLU A 479 4.40 8.94 12.62
N THR A 480 4.66 8.14 11.59
CA THR A 480 5.72 7.13 11.55
C THR A 480 6.38 7.19 10.19
N VAL A 481 7.68 6.94 10.16
CA VAL A 481 8.50 7.09 8.97
C VAL A 481 8.94 5.72 8.47
N THR A 482 8.99 5.59 7.14
CA THR A 482 9.75 4.55 6.47
C THR A 482 10.78 5.22 5.59
N LYS A 483 12.04 4.82 5.75
CA LYS A 483 13.16 5.37 4.96
C LYS A 483 13.43 4.48 3.75
N GLU A 484 13.55 5.09 2.59
CA GLU A 484 13.86 4.46 1.31
C GLU A 484 15.15 5.00 0.69
N GLU A 485 15.54 4.46 -0.46
CA GLU A 485 16.61 5.03 -1.28
C GLU A 485 16.06 6.03 -2.30
N ALA A 486 16.50 7.29 -2.21
CA ALA A 486 16.21 8.27 -3.23
C ALA A 486 16.98 7.94 -4.52
N ASN A 487 16.31 8.11 -5.67
CA ASN A 487 16.96 8.01 -6.97
C ASN A 487 18.04 9.08 -7.14
N CYS A 488 19.28 8.65 -7.26
CA CYS A 488 20.45 9.53 -7.34
C CYS A 488 20.99 9.68 -8.79
N ARG A 489 20.30 9.12 -9.79
CA ARG A 489 20.70 9.17 -11.20
C ARG A 489 19.59 9.77 -12.07
N LEU A 490 19.98 10.59 -13.04
CA LEU A 490 19.09 11.39 -13.87
C LEU A 490 18.05 10.56 -14.62
N TRP A 491 18.51 9.59 -15.42
CA TRP A 491 17.60 8.80 -16.26
C TRP A 491 16.71 7.83 -15.47
N PRO A 492 17.20 7.09 -14.44
CA PRO A 492 16.34 6.34 -13.54
C PRO A 492 15.28 7.19 -12.85
N TRP A 493 15.61 8.42 -12.44
CA TRP A 493 14.64 9.37 -11.91
C TRP A 493 13.53 9.69 -12.94
N VAL A 494 13.89 9.98 -14.20
CA VAL A 494 12.91 10.28 -15.26
C VAL A 494 12.02 9.06 -15.53
N LYS A 495 12.59 7.85 -15.55
CA LYS A 495 11.82 6.61 -15.69
C LYS A 495 10.81 6.44 -14.55
N GLN A 496 11.25 6.58 -13.31
CA GLN A 496 10.38 6.45 -12.14
C GLN A 496 9.23 7.46 -12.18
N ARG A 497 9.52 8.74 -12.46
CA ARG A 497 8.51 9.80 -12.53
C ARG A 497 7.57 9.66 -13.70
N SER A 498 8.06 9.23 -14.86
CA SER A 498 7.20 8.98 -16.02
C SER A 498 6.15 7.90 -15.75
N ARG A 499 6.51 6.87 -14.98
CA ARG A 499 5.58 5.83 -14.52
C ARG A 499 4.49 6.40 -13.62
N TRP A 500 4.83 7.25 -12.67
CA TRP A 500 3.85 7.87 -11.76
C TRP A 500 2.89 8.79 -12.51
N ILE A 501 3.43 9.63 -13.41
CA ILE A 501 2.62 10.54 -14.21
C ILE A 501 1.68 9.77 -15.15
N LYS A 502 2.18 8.71 -15.80
CA LYS A 502 1.37 7.78 -16.59
C LYS A 502 0.23 7.18 -15.76
N GLY A 503 0.54 6.63 -14.59
CA GLY A 503 -0.46 6.05 -13.70
C GLY A 503 -1.50 7.06 -13.24
N TYR A 504 -1.08 8.28 -12.85
CA TYR A 504 -2.00 9.36 -12.48
C TYR A 504 -2.97 9.69 -13.62
N ALA A 505 -2.49 9.78 -14.86
CA ALA A 505 -3.34 10.02 -16.02
C ALA A 505 -4.31 8.87 -16.28
N MET A 506 -3.88 7.62 -16.13
CA MET A 506 -4.74 6.44 -16.27
C MET A 506 -5.80 6.39 -15.16
N THR A 507 -5.42 6.55 -13.89
CA THR A 507 -6.32 6.62 -12.73
C THR A 507 -7.37 7.72 -12.91
N TYR A 508 -6.94 8.91 -13.34
CA TYR A 508 -7.85 10.01 -13.64
C TYR A 508 -8.83 9.64 -14.75
N GLY A 509 -8.33 9.13 -15.88
CA GLY A 509 -9.15 8.71 -17.01
C GLY A 509 -10.18 7.64 -16.65
N VAL A 510 -9.80 6.64 -15.85
CA VAL A 510 -10.70 5.57 -15.36
C VAL A 510 -11.82 6.14 -14.50
N HIS A 511 -11.50 6.95 -13.49
CA HIS A 511 -12.52 7.49 -12.61
C HIS A 511 -13.41 8.56 -13.28
N MET A 512 -12.89 9.25 -14.31
CA MET A 512 -13.63 10.24 -15.10
C MET A 512 -14.42 9.65 -16.28
N ARG A 513 -14.46 8.32 -16.45
CA ARG A 513 -15.37 7.67 -17.42
C ARG A 513 -16.84 8.03 -17.19
N SER A 514 -17.21 8.27 -15.94
CA SER A 514 -18.58 8.65 -15.53
C SER A 514 -18.51 9.77 -14.49
N PRO A 515 -18.29 11.03 -14.91
CA PRO A 515 -18.00 12.13 -13.98
C PRO A 515 -19.17 12.44 -13.04
N ALA A 516 -20.42 12.28 -13.51
CA ALA A 516 -21.60 12.43 -12.66
C ALA A 516 -21.64 11.38 -11.52
N ARG A 517 -21.28 10.12 -11.81
CA ARG A 517 -21.17 9.06 -10.80
C ARG A 517 -20.03 9.35 -9.84
N LEU A 518 -18.86 9.76 -10.34
CA LEU A 518 -17.75 10.16 -9.48
C LEU A 518 -18.12 11.32 -8.55
N PHE A 519 -18.84 12.32 -9.05
CA PHE A 519 -19.34 13.44 -8.26
C PHE A 519 -20.34 12.99 -7.19
N ALA A 520 -21.24 12.06 -7.51
CA ALA A 520 -22.18 11.48 -6.56
C ALA A 520 -21.47 10.67 -5.46
N ASP A 521 -20.51 9.82 -5.83
CA ASP A 521 -19.76 8.97 -4.89
C ASP A 521 -18.89 9.81 -3.92
N LEU A 522 -18.25 10.87 -4.42
CA LEU A 522 -17.29 11.67 -3.66
C LEU A 522 -17.90 12.89 -2.97
N GLY A 523 -18.99 13.43 -3.51
CA GLY A 523 -19.46 14.77 -3.22
C GLY A 523 -18.53 15.86 -3.77
N PRO A 524 -18.97 17.14 -3.74
CA PRO A 524 -18.29 18.23 -4.43
C PRO A 524 -16.86 18.47 -3.95
N ARG A 525 -16.64 18.45 -2.62
CA ARG A 525 -15.33 18.76 -2.03
C ARG A 525 -14.24 17.80 -2.49
N LYS A 526 -14.49 16.49 -2.37
CA LYS A 526 -13.55 15.45 -2.79
C LYS A 526 -13.43 15.39 -4.32
N PHE A 527 -14.52 15.61 -5.06
CA PHE A 527 -14.50 15.64 -6.53
C PHE A 527 -13.58 16.74 -7.07
N PHE A 528 -13.72 17.98 -6.59
CA PHE A 528 -12.83 19.07 -7.01
C PHE A 528 -11.39 18.85 -6.51
N GLY A 529 -11.22 18.23 -5.34
CA GLY A 529 -9.90 17.76 -4.87
C GLY A 529 -9.23 16.82 -5.88
N VAL A 530 -9.98 15.86 -6.45
CA VAL A 530 -9.48 14.97 -7.52
C VAL A 530 -9.09 15.76 -8.77
N GLN A 531 -9.87 16.77 -9.17
CA GLN A 531 -9.54 17.59 -10.33
C GLN A 531 -8.23 18.36 -10.13
N ILE A 532 -8.06 19.01 -8.98
CA ILE A 532 -6.85 19.80 -8.71
C ILE A 532 -5.63 18.87 -8.61
N LEU A 533 -5.77 17.75 -7.90
CA LEU A 533 -4.69 16.82 -7.67
C LEU A 533 -4.22 16.12 -8.95
N PHE A 534 -5.14 15.51 -9.70
CA PHE A 534 -4.76 14.73 -10.87
C PHE A 534 -4.64 15.63 -12.09
N LEU A 535 -5.75 16.22 -12.55
CA LEU A 535 -5.74 17.04 -13.77
C LEU A 535 -4.86 18.28 -13.61
N GLY A 536 -4.93 18.95 -12.45
CA GLY A 536 -4.10 20.12 -12.17
C GLY A 536 -2.60 19.80 -12.16
N SER A 537 -2.17 18.75 -11.46
CA SER A 537 -0.74 18.36 -11.43
C SER A 537 -0.24 17.89 -12.79
N LEU A 538 -1.03 17.08 -13.52
CA LEU A 538 -0.69 16.64 -14.87
C LEU A 538 -0.52 17.84 -15.81
N SER A 539 -1.46 18.80 -15.75
CA SER A 539 -1.39 20.03 -16.53
C SER A 539 -0.14 20.83 -16.20
N GLN A 540 0.21 20.97 -14.92
CA GLN A 540 1.39 21.73 -14.50
C GLN A 540 2.69 21.14 -15.02
N PHE A 541 2.88 19.82 -14.98
CA PHE A 541 4.11 19.21 -15.51
C PHE A 541 4.25 19.39 -17.02
N ILE A 542 3.14 19.26 -17.76
CA ILE A 542 3.12 19.41 -19.23
C ILE A 542 3.31 20.88 -19.65
N LEU A 543 2.67 21.81 -18.94
CA LEU A 543 2.63 23.23 -19.30
C LEU A 543 3.73 24.08 -18.65
N ALA A 544 4.54 23.52 -17.75
CA ALA A 544 5.65 24.23 -17.13
C ALA A 544 6.62 24.87 -18.16
N PRO A 545 7.04 24.19 -19.25
CA PRO A 545 7.89 24.82 -20.27
C PRO A 545 7.24 26.04 -20.93
N PHE A 546 5.91 26.01 -21.07
CA PHE A 546 5.15 27.13 -21.61
C PHE A 546 5.10 28.29 -20.63
N LEU A 547 4.93 28.05 -19.33
CA LEU A 547 5.07 29.09 -18.31
C LEU A 547 6.50 29.66 -18.25
N TRP A 548 7.52 28.84 -18.50
CA TRP A 548 8.90 29.34 -18.53
C TRP A 548 9.21 30.26 -19.69
N SER A 549 8.43 30.19 -20.77
CA SER A 549 8.56 31.13 -21.89
C SER A 549 8.35 32.59 -21.46
N PHE A 550 7.70 32.87 -20.33
CA PHE A 550 7.60 34.25 -19.83
C PHE A 550 8.92 34.79 -19.25
N TRP A 551 9.85 33.93 -18.84
CA TRP A 551 11.18 34.38 -18.37
C TRP A 551 12.01 34.97 -19.49
N ILE A 552 11.82 34.53 -20.74
CA ILE A 552 12.59 35.03 -21.88
C ILE A 552 12.32 36.52 -22.14
N VAL A 553 11.16 37.03 -21.70
CA VAL A 553 10.81 38.45 -21.76
C VAL A 553 11.79 39.30 -20.94
N VAL A 554 12.29 38.77 -19.82
CA VAL A 554 13.30 39.44 -18.98
C VAL A 554 14.61 39.65 -19.76
N PHE A 555 14.91 38.77 -20.71
CA PHE A 555 16.07 38.86 -21.59
C PHE A 555 15.80 39.67 -22.87
N GLY A 556 14.67 40.40 -22.94
CA GLY A 556 14.31 41.24 -24.07
C GLY A 556 13.69 40.51 -25.26
N ILE A 557 13.40 39.22 -25.14
CA ILE A 557 12.76 38.44 -26.22
C ILE A 557 11.24 38.69 -26.19
N PRO A 558 10.62 39.17 -27.29
CA PRO A 558 9.20 39.51 -27.30
C PRO A 558 8.32 38.27 -27.15
N HIS A 559 7.34 38.33 -26.26
CA HIS A 559 6.32 37.29 -26.11
C HIS A 559 4.98 37.74 -26.74
N PRO A 560 4.29 36.89 -27.53
CA PRO A 560 3.09 37.29 -28.28
C PRO A 560 1.99 37.94 -27.42
N LEU A 561 1.83 37.47 -26.17
CA LEU A 561 0.84 38.04 -25.27
C LEU A 561 1.17 39.44 -24.74
N VAL A 562 2.43 39.87 -24.73
CA VAL A 562 2.82 41.19 -24.19
C VAL A 562 2.11 42.31 -24.93
N LYS A 563 1.97 42.18 -26.25
CA LYS A 563 1.27 43.16 -27.10
C LYS A 563 -0.26 43.02 -27.06
N ALA A 564 -0.76 41.86 -26.62
CA ALA A 564 -2.18 41.52 -26.64
C ALA A 564 -2.89 41.83 -25.31
N MET A 565 -2.17 42.21 -24.26
CA MET A 565 -2.74 42.54 -22.96
C MET A 565 -2.30 43.89 -22.42
N PRO A 566 -3.14 44.57 -21.61
CA PRO A 566 -2.73 45.75 -20.87
C PRO A 566 -1.54 45.48 -19.95
N THR A 567 -0.66 46.47 -19.78
CA THR A 567 0.55 46.37 -18.95
C THR A 567 0.25 45.89 -17.53
N TRP A 568 -0.84 46.35 -16.91
CA TRP A 568 -1.20 45.93 -15.54
C TRP A 568 -1.49 44.42 -15.45
N MET A 569 -2.09 43.82 -16.47
CA MET A 569 -2.40 42.38 -16.49
C MET A 569 -1.13 41.56 -16.63
N PHE A 570 -0.19 42.03 -17.47
CA PHE A 570 1.13 41.42 -17.61
C PHE A 570 1.93 41.49 -16.30
N LEU A 571 1.92 42.65 -15.61
CA LEU A 571 2.56 42.80 -14.30
C LEU A 571 1.91 41.90 -13.25
N ALA A 572 0.58 41.80 -13.22
CA ALA A 572 -0.14 40.90 -12.31
C ALA A 572 0.24 39.42 -12.54
N LEU A 573 0.44 39.01 -13.79
CA LEU A 573 0.93 37.68 -14.14
C LEU A 573 2.35 37.43 -13.59
N GLY A 574 3.26 38.40 -13.78
CA GLY A 574 4.61 38.33 -13.24
C GLY A 574 4.63 38.23 -11.71
N VAL A 575 3.85 39.06 -11.03
CA VAL A 575 3.68 39.00 -9.56
C VAL A 575 3.14 37.64 -9.13
N THR A 576 2.17 37.08 -9.86
CA THR A 576 1.60 35.76 -9.57
C THR A 576 2.66 34.66 -9.64
N PHE A 577 3.52 34.66 -10.66
CA PHE A 577 4.59 33.69 -10.82
C PHE A 577 5.64 33.79 -9.71
N VAL A 578 6.09 35.01 -9.39
CA VAL A 578 7.04 35.24 -8.30
C VAL A 578 6.44 34.83 -6.95
N ALA A 579 5.17 35.17 -6.68
CA ALA A 579 4.49 34.78 -5.45
C ALA A 579 4.35 33.25 -5.33
N ALA A 580 4.02 32.55 -6.42
CA ALA A 580 3.93 31.09 -6.44
C ALA A 580 5.29 30.40 -6.19
N GLU A 581 6.38 30.97 -6.71
CA GLU A 581 7.75 30.49 -6.47
C GLU A 581 8.17 30.72 -5.01
N ILE A 582 7.98 31.94 -4.49
CA ILE A 582 8.25 32.27 -3.07
C ILE A 582 7.46 31.34 -2.15
N LEU A 583 6.19 31.08 -2.46
CA LEU A 583 5.39 30.15 -1.68
C LEU A 583 5.98 28.73 -1.73
N THR A 584 6.35 28.24 -2.91
CA THR A 584 6.95 26.90 -3.06
C THR A 584 8.25 26.77 -2.27
N ILE A 585 9.14 27.76 -2.35
CA ILE A 585 10.38 27.81 -1.56
C ILE A 585 10.06 27.84 -0.06
N THR A 586 9.11 28.69 0.35
CA THR A 586 8.71 28.84 1.77
C THR A 586 8.18 27.52 2.33
N VAL A 587 7.28 26.86 1.61
CA VAL A 587 6.72 25.56 2.00
C VAL A 587 7.81 24.49 2.08
N GLY A 588 8.75 24.47 1.12
CA GLY A 588 9.91 23.58 1.16
C GLY A 588 10.78 23.81 2.40
N MET A 589 11.07 25.07 2.74
CA MET A 589 11.85 25.46 3.91
C MET A 589 11.17 25.06 5.24
N ILE A 590 9.85 25.17 5.30
CA ILE A 590 9.03 24.69 6.43
C ILE A 590 9.13 23.17 6.54
N ALA A 591 8.95 22.45 5.43
CA ALA A 591 8.92 21.00 5.39
C ALA A 591 10.23 20.35 5.87
N VAL A 592 11.39 20.94 5.52
CA VAL A 592 12.71 20.48 5.96
C VAL A 592 13.21 21.19 7.24
N GLY A 593 12.30 21.78 8.02
CA GLY A 593 12.66 22.50 9.24
C GLY A 593 13.03 21.64 10.45
N GLY A 594 12.79 20.33 10.37
CA GLY A 594 13.12 19.37 11.44
C GLY A 594 14.62 19.17 11.64
N PRO A 595 15.07 18.63 12.79
CA PRO A 595 16.48 18.41 13.09
C PRO A 595 17.20 17.56 12.04
N GLU A 596 16.56 16.48 11.56
CA GLU A 596 17.16 15.57 10.57
C GLU A 596 17.38 16.23 9.21
N HIS A 597 16.49 17.14 8.80
CA HIS A 597 16.46 17.70 7.43
C HIS A 597 16.97 19.14 7.34
N ARG A 598 17.30 19.80 8.45
CA ARG A 598 17.65 21.24 8.47
C ARG A 598 18.77 21.61 7.48
N PHE A 599 19.73 20.71 7.27
CA PHE A 599 20.84 20.90 6.32
C PHE A 599 20.38 21.02 4.86
N LEU A 600 19.15 20.59 4.54
CA LEU A 600 18.55 20.67 3.20
C LEU A 600 18.01 22.07 2.86
N ARG A 601 17.80 22.94 3.85
CA ARG A 601 17.21 24.30 3.65
C ARG A 601 17.91 25.10 2.55
N LYS A 602 19.25 25.12 2.57
CA LYS A 602 20.04 25.87 1.57
C LYS A 602 19.87 25.36 0.14
N TRP A 603 19.38 24.13 -0.03
CA TRP A 603 19.14 23.52 -1.33
C TRP A 603 17.71 23.74 -1.84
N VAL A 604 16.79 24.20 -0.98
CA VAL A 604 15.37 24.42 -1.37
C VAL A 604 15.23 25.35 -2.59
N PRO A 605 15.93 26.51 -2.68
CA PRO A 605 15.83 27.37 -3.86
C PRO A 605 16.30 26.69 -5.16
N THR A 606 17.15 25.67 -5.07
CA THR A 606 17.66 24.97 -6.26
C THR A 606 16.66 24.01 -6.89
N LEU A 607 15.51 23.74 -6.24
CA LEU A 607 14.45 22.90 -6.81
C LEU A 607 13.90 23.45 -8.13
N HIS A 608 14.04 24.74 -8.39
CA HIS A 608 13.69 25.35 -9.67
C HIS A 608 14.40 24.64 -10.86
N PHE A 609 15.65 24.18 -10.67
CA PHE A 609 16.40 23.43 -11.69
C PHE A 609 16.10 21.93 -11.71
N TYR A 610 15.37 21.43 -10.72
CA TYR A 610 14.98 20.03 -10.62
C TYR A 610 13.66 19.74 -11.37
N PHE A 611 12.68 20.65 -11.30
CA PHE A 611 11.37 20.46 -11.93
C PHE A 611 11.34 20.37 -13.48
N PRO A 612 12.30 20.91 -14.26
CA PRO A 612 12.44 20.62 -15.70
C PRO A 612 12.48 19.14 -16.04
N LEU A 613 13.04 18.31 -15.17
CA LEU A 613 13.06 16.86 -15.36
C LEU A 613 11.65 16.28 -15.30
N ALA A 614 10.75 16.86 -14.50
CA ALA A 614 9.37 16.39 -14.37
C ALA A 614 8.58 16.62 -15.66
N SER A 615 8.82 17.72 -16.38
CA SER A 615 8.24 17.96 -17.71
C SER A 615 8.69 16.91 -18.73
N LEU A 616 9.99 16.57 -18.74
CA LEU A 616 10.52 15.49 -19.59
C LEU A 616 9.87 14.13 -19.25
N ALA A 617 9.75 13.84 -17.95
CA ALA A 617 9.08 12.63 -17.47
C ALA A 617 7.59 12.59 -17.85
N ALA A 618 6.90 13.74 -17.84
CA ALA A 618 5.50 13.84 -18.25
C ALA A 618 5.32 13.52 -19.73
N THR A 619 6.14 14.09 -20.61
CA THR A 619 6.11 13.79 -22.05
C THR A 619 6.34 12.30 -22.32
N LYS A 620 7.35 11.70 -21.67
CA LYS A 620 7.59 10.25 -21.75
C LYS A 620 6.38 9.43 -21.26
N GLY A 621 5.81 9.80 -20.13
CA GLY A 621 4.65 9.11 -19.53
C GLY A 621 3.43 9.13 -20.45
N LEU A 622 3.12 10.28 -21.06
CA LEU A 622 2.01 10.42 -21.99
C LEU A 622 2.15 9.54 -23.24
N ILE A 623 3.36 9.46 -23.81
CA ILE A 623 3.64 8.58 -24.96
C ILE A 623 3.41 7.11 -24.57
N GLU A 624 3.84 6.71 -23.37
CA GLU A 624 3.68 5.34 -22.87
C GLU A 624 2.24 4.93 -22.61
N ILE A 625 1.31 5.85 -22.31
CA ILE A 625 -0.12 5.54 -22.16
C ILE A 625 -0.67 4.87 -23.44
N VAL A 626 -0.14 5.26 -24.60
CA VAL A 626 -0.57 4.73 -25.91
C VAL A 626 0.25 3.51 -26.30
N VAL A 627 1.57 3.56 -26.16
CA VAL A 627 2.48 2.52 -26.69
C VAL A 627 2.66 1.34 -25.72
N LYS A 628 2.68 1.59 -24.41
CA LYS A 628 2.99 0.59 -23.36
C LYS A 628 2.21 0.87 -22.05
N PRO A 629 0.86 0.79 -22.06
CA PRO A 629 0.03 1.24 -20.93
C PRO A 629 0.32 0.48 -19.63
N PHE A 630 0.45 -0.84 -19.70
CA PHE A 630 0.67 -1.72 -18.53
C PHE A 630 2.14 -1.99 -18.21
N TYR A 631 3.07 -1.33 -18.91
CA TYR A 631 4.50 -1.58 -18.71
C TYR A 631 5.03 -0.91 -17.45
N TRP A 632 5.67 -1.73 -16.61
CA TRP A 632 6.35 -1.33 -15.39
C TRP A 632 7.87 -1.22 -15.61
N ASP A 633 8.37 0.00 -15.81
CA ASP A 633 9.82 0.30 -15.90
C ASP A 633 10.41 0.41 -14.49
N LYS A 634 10.80 -0.73 -13.90
CA LYS A 634 11.36 -0.80 -12.54
C LYS A 634 12.73 -0.11 -12.50
N THR A 635 12.93 0.77 -11.51
CA THR A 635 14.26 1.31 -11.17
C THR A 635 15.02 0.33 -10.29
N GLN A 636 16.33 0.18 -10.55
CA GLN A 636 17.20 -0.59 -9.67
C GLN A 636 17.57 0.27 -8.45
N HIS A 637 17.47 -0.33 -7.26
CA HIS A 637 17.90 0.26 -5.98
C HIS A 637 19.12 -0.51 -5.45
N GLY A 638 19.74 -0.01 -4.38
CA GLY A 638 20.95 -0.56 -3.73
C GLY A 638 22.27 0.10 -4.14
N HIS A 639 22.25 1.25 -4.81
CA HIS A 639 23.46 1.91 -5.30
C HIS A 639 24.19 2.69 -4.20
N ALA A 640 23.45 3.38 -3.33
CA ALA A 640 24.02 4.13 -2.21
C ALA A 640 24.69 3.21 -1.18
N ASP A 641 24.08 2.05 -0.93
CA ASP A 641 24.62 1.05 0.00
C ASP A 641 25.90 0.40 -0.55
N ARG A 642 25.97 0.11 -1.86
CA ARG A 642 27.23 -0.36 -2.50
C ARG A 642 28.36 0.65 -2.42
N VAL A 643 28.07 1.93 -2.62
CA VAL A 643 29.07 2.99 -2.47
C VAL A 643 29.55 3.07 -1.02
N ARG A 644 28.66 2.93 -0.05
CA ARG A 644 29.02 2.91 1.37
C ARG A 644 29.82 1.68 1.76
N GLU A 645 29.41 0.48 1.33
CA GLU A 645 30.17 -0.76 1.54
C GLU A 645 31.55 -0.69 0.88
N THR A 646 31.65 -0.13 -0.33
CA THR A 646 32.94 0.09 -1.00
C THR A 646 33.80 1.08 -0.22
N LEU A 647 33.22 2.19 0.25
CA LEU A 647 33.93 3.18 1.06
C LEU A 647 34.38 2.60 2.40
N ASP A 648 33.52 1.87 3.10
CA ASP A 648 33.83 1.22 4.38
C ASP A 648 34.93 0.17 4.17
N THR A 649 34.89 -0.62 3.09
CA THR A 649 35.93 -1.61 2.73
C THR A 649 37.27 -0.96 2.38
N VAL A 650 37.26 0.24 1.80
CA VAL A 650 38.47 0.99 1.42
C VAL A 650 39.03 1.82 2.59
N LEU A 651 38.18 2.33 3.48
CA LEU A 651 38.55 3.20 4.59
C LEU A 651 38.89 2.44 5.89
N ASP A 652 38.31 1.26 6.13
CA ASP A 652 38.62 0.43 7.31
C ASP A 652 40.11 0.07 7.44
N PRO A 653 40.83 -0.29 6.36
CA PRO A 653 42.27 -0.54 6.42
C PRO A 653 43.08 0.73 6.74
N ILE A 654 42.64 1.88 6.22
CA ILE A 654 43.33 3.17 6.39
C ILE A 654 43.14 3.72 7.82
N GLN A 655 41.96 3.55 8.41
CA GLN A 655 41.72 3.91 9.81
C GLN A 655 42.44 2.98 10.79
N LYS A 656 42.58 1.69 10.46
CA LYS A 656 43.39 0.76 11.26
C LYS A 656 44.90 1.00 11.14
N ALA A 657 45.37 1.52 10.01
CA ALA A 657 46.78 1.87 9.79
C ALA A 657 47.19 3.24 10.37
N GLY A 658 46.27 4.17 10.58
CA GLY A 658 46.53 5.52 11.11
C GLY A 658 46.60 5.64 12.63
N GLY A 659 46.51 4.53 13.36
CA GLY A 659 46.36 4.49 14.81
C GLY A 659 47.65 4.23 15.60
N GLU A 660 48.79 4.79 15.23
CA GLU A 660 49.99 4.77 16.09
C GLU A 660 51.03 5.82 15.68
N ILE A 661 50.79 7.08 16.02
CA ILE A 661 51.88 8.07 16.17
C ILE A 661 51.65 8.77 17.51
N ARG A 662 52.21 8.21 18.58
CA ARG A 662 52.40 8.95 19.84
C ARG A 662 53.65 9.83 19.69
N PRO A 663 53.57 11.13 20.01
CA PRO A 663 54.75 11.98 19.98
C PRO A 663 55.68 11.61 21.15
N ARG A 664 56.99 11.52 20.88
CA ARG A 664 58.04 11.67 21.89
C ARG A 664 58.45 13.13 21.96
#